data_AF-A0A8H8SEB7-F1
#
_entry.id   AF-A0A8H8SEB7-F1
#
_cell.length_a   1.000
_cell.length_b   1.000
_cell.length_c   1.000
_cell.angle_alpha   90.00
_cell.angle_beta   90.00
_cell.angle_gamma   90.00
#
_symmetry.space_group_name_H-M   'P 1'
#
loop_
_entity.id
_entity.type
_entity.pdbx_description
1 polymer ?
#
loop_
_entity_poly.entity_id
_entity_poly.type
_entity_poly.pdbx_seq_one_letter_code
_entity_poly.pdbx_strand_id
1 'polypeptide(L)'
;MPRENRKRGKKKKGDGHKEEPARYEAKPELEQEPTHPVWMHTNDETNPDAPFGYVDPDVKAYFRTVDSKIQDWQSQGSTQGEQDDGNTNEDKRMFLVAALSESSGKEKQLATDPDCAIILERMLHSMDDFVKRVFADRLCGSYVQLAQHRFGSHVCQTLFEVSAMTASREARGHVAKPPDVTSDAGILRPMTELVLAACEEILPSLSQLILNPFASHVILSLLLLLSPTITQSTDLSKPNGTLVRSKKSAAYKSRQGSMKSILDASTERSATFTAPASFKEMAVRFVDTLRDALDANEVRALAADKVANPVLQALVELEAKQGKSNSSGSLIDSILMGAVSIIHQKNEPEHSDYIETLLRDPTASHLFETILRHAPEPAFKSLWALYFKSKLSKLSSHPVANFVAGKAILRLDSDALSEAIQEISGAAGKLIKTARTGVLKAIVDRASILESLQDTSSELICQAVGVEDTHINLLVPCLLALKPAKAYMKNTSLAQEEQVDDSPGTSPGDLEPTVQGAVLIQAMLRFSDPHNQVIVRRQALLRLLAPNTYELFSIQAQGIGWILSISRSPVSSRVLDAFLESPSVQTRDKRKFLLELIGHYHSLVDDRIGSRVGDRCWQCADPYLKERIAKSILPHEDALAASYYGKYFARNLHLTMLKRDPAAWRDMQRNQKAASIQAIPSGAEPSPSVATMSPQDAAAERKKKRKRAEDPDEIDVLFSKAPPTGKLASSKNTPTGQPVAPAEIQLESRVADPELGEVLGAIKKVSKKEGMRKGKRL
;
A
#
# COMPACT_ATOMS: atom_id res chain seq x y z
N MET A 1 32.13 16.29 -38.91
CA MET A 1 33.23 16.67 -38.00
C MET A 1 32.87 17.97 -37.29
N PRO A 2 33.20 18.15 -36.00
CA PRO A 2 32.95 19.39 -35.26
C PRO A 2 34.17 20.34 -35.25
N ARG A 3 33.89 21.64 -35.07
CA ARG A 3 34.81 22.69 -34.60
C ARG A 3 33.99 23.75 -33.86
N GLU A 4 34.48 24.53 -32.91
CA GLU A 4 35.55 24.37 -31.90
C GLU A 4 35.40 25.59 -30.95
N ASN A 5 35.65 25.44 -29.65
CA ASN A 5 35.47 26.53 -28.69
C ASN A 5 36.53 27.64 -28.87
N ARG A 6 36.15 28.92 -28.77
CA ARG A 6 37.13 30.02 -28.62
C ARG A 6 36.72 31.09 -27.61
N LYS A 7 37.54 31.24 -26.56
CA LYS A 7 37.38 32.24 -25.49
C LYS A 7 38.11 33.56 -25.83
N ARG A 8 37.46 34.69 -25.57
CA ARG A 8 38.04 36.02 -25.28
C ARG A 8 36.94 36.86 -24.59
N GLY A 9 37.23 37.85 -23.76
CA GLY A 9 38.52 38.33 -23.24
C GLY A 9 38.38 39.77 -22.72
N LYS A 10 38.47 39.97 -21.39
CA LYS A 10 38.16 41.22 -20.66
C LYS A 10 38.78 42.51 -21.26
N LYS A 11 38.08 43.63 -21.07
CA LYS A 11 38.69 44.97 -20.82
C LYS A 11 37.92 45.70 -19.70
N LYS A 12 38.57 46.63 -18.98
CA LYS A 12 38.09 47.28 -17.74
C LYS A 12 37.92 48.81 -17.89
N LYS A 13 36.99 49.38 -17.12
CA LYS A 13 37.08 50.50 -16.15
C LYS A 13 35.80 50.42 -15.27
N GLY A 14 35.73 50.70 -13.96
CA GLY A 14 36.63 51.41 -13.03
C GLY A 14 36.12 52.85 -12.83
N ASP A 15 35.71 53.32 -11.65
CA ASP A 15 35.68 52.79 -10.25
C ASP A 15 34.35 53.21 -9.56
N GLY A 16 34.00 52.83 -8.32
CA GLY A 16 34.58 51.89 -7.36
C GLY A 16 34.31 52.31 -5.90
N HIS A 17 34.23 51.35 -4.97
CA HIS A 17 34.45 51.49 -3.52
C HIS A 17 34.72 50.09 -2.93
N LYS A 18 35.36 49.99 -1.76
CA LYS A 18 35.72 48.72 -1.11
C LYS A 18 35.37 48.71 0.37
N GLU A 19 34.97 47.54 0.86
CA GLU A 19 35.16 47.11 2.25
C GLU A 19 35.69 45.66 2.23
N GLU A 20 36.50 45.30 3.23
CA GLU A 20 37.01 43.93 3.46
C GLU A 20 36.85 43.56 4.94
N PRO A 21 36.77 42.27 5.30
CA PRO A 21 36.14 41.84 6.55
C PRO A 21 37.06 41.90 7.79
N ALA A 22 36.45 42.21 8.94
CA ALA A 22 37.10 42.16 10.25
C ALA A 22 37.26 40.71 10.77
N ARG A 23 38.21 40.53 11.71
CA ARG A 23 38.56 39.26 12.34
C ARG A 23 38.58 39.43 13.88
N TYR A 24 38.16 38.41 14.61
CA TYR A 24 38.07 38.43 16.08
C TYR A 24 39.43 38.57 16.78
N GLU A 25 39.47 39.43 17.80
CA GLU A 25 40.30 39.37 19.02
C GLU A 25 39.46 39.90 20.21
N ALA A 26 39.92 39.78 21.46
CA ALA A 26 39.02 39.78 22.64
C ALA A 26 39.56 40.48 23.91
N LYS A 27 38.67 40.64 24.91
CA LYS A 27 38.82 41.21 26.27
C LYS A 27 38.76 42.76 26.37
N PRO A 28 38.47 43.34 27.57
CA PRO A 28 38.12 42.71 28.85
C PRO A 28 36.70 43.04 29.35
N GLU A 29 36.40 42.52 30.54
CA GLU A 29 35.17 42.60 31.32
C GLU A 29 35.21 43.80 32.30
N LEU A 30 34.07 44.42 32.60
CA LEU A 30 33.92 45.47 33.62
C LEU A 30 32.49 45.44 34.21
N GLU A 31 32.40 45.32 35.53
CA GLU A 31 31.14 45.17 36.27
C GLU A 31 30.46 46.52 36.52
N GLN A 32 29.14 46.62 36.34
CA GLN A 32 28.29 47.60 37.01
C GLN A 32 26.93 46.97 37.36
N GLU A 33 26.56 47.00 38.64
CA GLU A 33 25.26 46.50 39.14
C GLU A 33 24.10 47.49 38.87
N PRO A 34 22.84 47.02 38.92
CA PRO A 34 21.76 47.65 38.17
C PRO A 34 21.09 48.84 38.87
N THR A 35 20.65 49.80 38.05
CA THR A 35 19.59 50.76 38.40
C THR A 35 18.34 50.50 37.56
N HIS A 36 17.35 49.82 38.16
CA HIS A 36 15.95 49.87 37.72
C HIS A 36 15.38 51.29 38.00
N PRO A 37 14.28 51.76 37.34
CA PRO A 37 13.20 50.96 36.76
C PRO A 37 12.62 51.47 35.41
N VAL A 38 11.42 50.99 35.07
CA VAL A 38 10.45 51.52 34.07
C VAL A 38 10.73 51.24 32.59
N TRP A 39 10.59 49.97 32.19
CA TRP A 39 10.09 49.60 30.86
C TRP A 39 9.35 48.25 30.86
N MET A 40 8.49 47.99 31.85
CA MET A 40 7.56 46.84 31.82
C MET A 40 6.42 47.08 30.82
N HIS A 41 6.76 47.01 29.53
CA HIS A 41 5.85 46.70 28.45
C HIS A 41 6.23 45.33 27.90
N THR A 42 5.60 44.29 28.45
CA THR A 42 5.61 42.94 27.87
C THR A 42 4.80 42.97 26.58
N ASN A 43 5.46 43.28 25.46
CA ASN A 43 4.94 42.89 24.15
C ASN A 43 4.97 41.35 24.10
N ASP A 44 3.82 40.72 24.33
CA ASP A 44 3.59 39.31 24.00
C ASP A 44 3.50 39.14 22.48
N GLU A 45 4.62 39.40 21.78
CA GLU A 45 4.83 38.95 20.41
C GLU A 45 5.03 37.43 20.46
N THR A 46 3.90 36.70 20.42
CA THR A 46 3.86 35.23 20.43
C THR A 46 4.79 34.66 19.38
N ASN A 47 5.91 34.10 19.83
CA ASN A 47 6.95 33.56 18.96
C ASN A 47 6.36 32.39 18.11
N PRO A 48 6.26 32.54 16.77
CA PRO A 48 5.62 31.52 15.92
C PRO A 48 6.40 30.20 15.88
N ASP A 49 7.67 30.22 16.27
CA ASP A 49 8.55 29.04 16.37
C ASP A 49 8.41 28.30 17.71
N ALA A 50 7.72 28.88 18.70
CA ALA A 50 7.47 28.32 20.04
C ALA A 50 6.16 28.87 20.68
N PRO A 51 4.98 28.65 20.08
CA PRO A 51 3.73 29.33 20.47
C PRO A 51 3.18 28.98 21.87
N PHE A 52 3.71 27.94 22.51
CA PHE A 52 3.36 27.55 23.89
C PHE A 52 4.53 27.74 24.89
N GLY A 53 5.62 28.36 24.45
CA GLY A 53 6.90 28.41 25.18
C GLY A 53 7.84 27.25 24.82
N TYR A 54 9.06 27.31 25.38
CA TYR A 54 10.09 26.29 25.19
C TYR A 54 10.03 25.20 26.27
N VAL A 55 10.47 23.98 25.92
CA VAL A 55 10.61 22.85 26.86
C VAL A 55 11.91 22.98 27.66
N ASP A 56 11.84 22.75 28.97
CA ASP A 56 13.01 22.76 29.86
C ASP A 56 14.10 21.77 29.40
N PRO A 57 15.41 22.12 29.51
CA PRO A 57 16.50 21.22 29.13
C PRO A 57 16.46 19.84 29.80
N ASP A 58 16.06 19.79 31.08
CA ASP A 58 16.00 18.56 31.86
C ASP A 58 14.85 17.65 31.43
N VAL A 59 13.66 18.23 31.18
CA VAL A 59 12.50 17.51 30.61
C VAL A 59 12.87 16.96 29.22
N LYS A 60 13.55 17.76 28.40
CA LYS A 60 14.06 17.32 27.10
C LYS A 60 15.08 16.18 27.21
N ALA A 61 15.97 16.20 28.20
CA ALA A 61 16.91 15.11 28.46
C ALA A 61 16.20 13.82 28.95
N TYR A 62 15.17 13.97 29.78
CA TYR A 62 14.29 12.88 30.21
C TYR A 62 13.59 12.23 29.01
N PHE A 63 12.91 13.00 28.15
CA PHE A 63 12.21 12.44 26.98
C PHE A 63 13.15 11.77 25.99
N ARG A 64 14.38 12.27 25.78
CA ARG A 64 15.39 11.56 24.97
C ARG A 64 15.74 10.17 25.54
N THR A 65 15.76 10.04 26.87
CA THR A 65 16.00 8.76 27.56
C THR A 65 14.78 7.82 27.44
N VAL A 66 13.56 8.37 27.42
CA VAL A 66 12.33 7.62 27.09
C VAL A 66 12.37 7.08 25.66
N ASP A 67 12.77 7.89 24.68
CA ASP A 67 12.84 7.46 23.28
C ASP A 67 13.86 6.33 23.07
N SER A 68 15.06 6.43 23.66
CA SER A 68 16.08 5.37 23.57
C SER A 68 15.55 4.03 24.08
N LYS A 69 14.96 3.99 25.28
CA LYS A 69 14.37 2.76 25.85
C LYS A 69 13.26 2.18 24.98
N ILE A 70 12.42 3.03 24.37
CA ILE A 70 11.39 2.58 23.43
C ILE A 70 12.01 1.97 22.17
N GLN A 71 13.03 2.61 21.59
CA GLN A 71 13.74 2.09 20.41
C GLN A 71 14.45 0.76 20.70
N ASP A 72 15.06 0.62 21.89
CA ASP A 72 15.70 -0.61 22.34
C ASP A 72 14.69 -1.77 22.38
N TRP A 73 13.54 -1.60 23.05
CA TRP A 73 12.47 -2.61 23.10
C TRP A 73 11.91 -2.95 21.70
N GLN A 74 11.75 -1.96 20.82
CA GLN A 74 11.32 -2.18 19.43
C GLN A 74 12.35 -2.98 18.60
N SER A 75 13.65 -2.83 18.90
CA SER A 75 14.71 -3.59 18.25
C SER A 75 14.74 -5.04 18.74
N GLN A 76 14.68 -5.27 20.05
CA GLN A 76 14.70 -6.59 20.69
C GLN A 76 13.51 -7.46 20.23
N GLY A 77 12.29 -6.88 20.23
CA GLY A 77 11.07 -7.54 19.75
C GLY A 77 11.05 -7.87 18.24
N SER A 78 12.13 -7.57 17.50
CA SER A 78 12.30 -7.96 16.10
C SER A 78 13.20 -9.20 15.90
N THR A 79 13.83 -9.74 16.96
CA THR A 79 14.99 -10.65 16.82
C THR A 79 14.82 -12.04 17.47
N GLN A 80 14.06 -12.18 18.57
CA GLN A 80 13.86 -13.46 19.26
C GLN A 80 12.38 -13.74 19.53
N GLY A 81 11.99 -15.02 19.41
CA GLY A 81 10.68 -15.52 19.82
C GLY A 81 10.69 -16.33 21.12
N GLU A 82 11.88 -16.65 21.65
CA GLU A 82 12.08 -17.62 22.75
C GLU A 82 13.20 -17.19 23.72
N GLN A 83 13.19 -15.93 24.18
CA GLN A 83 13.91 -15.45 25.39
C GLN A 83 13.44 -14.03 25.71
N ASP A 84 12.60 -13.86 26.74
CA ASP A 84 12.15 -12.56 27.24
C ASP A 84 12.99 -12.18 28.47
N ASP A 85 14.02 -11.34 28.26
CA ASP A 85 14.93 -10.89 29.31
C ASP A 85 14.24 -9.84 30.21
N GLY A 86 13.38 -10.32 31.10
CA GLY A 86 13.00 -9.67 32.36
C GLY A 86 12.15 -8.41 32.29
N ASN A 87 11.66 -7.98 31.12
CA ASN A 87 10.95 -6.70 30.98
C ASN A 87 9.52 -6.91 30.46
N THR A 88 8.56 -7.15 31.35
CA THR A 88 7.18 -7.50 30.98
C THR A 88 6.46 -6.37 30.25
N ASN A 89 5.32 -6.69 29.62
CA ASN A 89 4.45 -5.68 29.02
C ASN A 89 3.82 -4.73 30.05
N GLU A 90 3.78 -5.10 31.34
CA GLU A 90 3.28 -4.22 32.39
C GLU A 90 4.35 -3.21 32.84
N ASP A 91 5.62 -3.62 32.95
CA ASP A 91 6.74 -2.71 33.18
C ASP A 91 6.84 -1.64 32.07
N LYS A 92 6.61 -2.06 30.82
CA LYS A 92 6.57 -1.18 29.64
C LYS A 92 5.40 -0.19 29.70
N ARG A 93 4.24 -0.59 30.24
CA ARG A 93 3.09 0.31 30.50
C ARG A 93 3.38 1.30 31.61
N MET A 94 3.85 0.82 32.77
CA MET A 94 4.21 1.67 33.92
C MET A 94 5.24 2.73 33.54
N PHE A 95 6.25 2.37 32.73
CA PHE A 95 7.24 3.31 32.21
C PHE A 95 6.63 4.41 31.34
N LEU A 96 5.71 4.06 30.43
CA LEU A 96 4.99 5.05 29.61
C LEU A 96 4.12 5.97 30.49
N VAL A 97 3.38 5.42 31.46
CA VAL A 97 2.55 6.20 32.41
C VAL A 97 3.38 7.17 33.25
N ALA A 98 4.58 6.78 33.68
CA ALA A 98 5.50 7.69 34.35
C ALA A 98 5.93 8.86 33.43
N ALA A 99 6.31 8.56 32.18
CA ALA A 99 6.68 9.59 31.20
C ALA A 99 5.53 10.53 30.81
N LEU A 100 4.29 10.05 30.88
CA LEU A 100 3.08 10.85 30.69
C LEU A 100 2.78 11.75 31.89
N SER A 101 3.06 11.29 33.11
CA SER A 101 2.91 12.09 34.32
C SER A 101 3.85 13.31 34.28
N GLU A 102 5.09 13.12 33.83
CA GLU A 102 6.08 14.19 33.58
C GLU A 102 5.68 15.13 32.43
N SER A 103 4.79 14.71 31.51
CA SER A 103 4.27 15.56 30.43
C SER A 103 3.14 16.50 30.86
N SER A 104 2.57 16.31 32.05
CA SER A 104 1.33 16.97 32.48
C SER A 104 1.50 18.50 32.60
N GLY A 105 0.70 19.24 31.83
CA GLY A 105 0.79 20.71 31.72
C GLY A 105 1.85 21.22 30.74
N LYS A 106 2.68 20.33 30.18
CA LYS A 106 3.72 20.63 29.17
C LYS A 106 3.42 19.99 27.81
N GLU A 107 2.26 19.36 27.63
CA GLU A 107 1.90 18.56 26.44
C GLU A 107 1.99 19.38 25.15
N LYS A 108 1.49 20.63 25.18
CA LYS A 108 1.49 21.54 24.04
C LYS A 108 2.92 22.00 23.67
N GLN A 109 3.75 22.28 24.67
CA GLN A 109 5.18 22.63 24.49
C GLN A 109 5.95 21.46 23.86
N LEU A 110 5.81 20.26 24.45
CA LEU A 110 6.44 19.03 23.98
C LEU A 110 6.00 18.67 22.54
N ALA A 111 4.73 18.92 22.18
CA ALA A 111 4.22 18.74 20.82
C ALA A 111 4.78 19.76 19.82
N THR A 112 5.25 20.92 20.28
CA THR A 112 5.90 21.95 19.44
C THR A 112 7.43 21.91 19.46
N ASP A 113 8.06 21.05 20.25
CA ASP A 113 9.52 20.95 20.30
C ASP A 113 10.08 19.98 19.23
N PRO A 114 11.17 20.33 18.51
CA PRO A 114 11.76 19.48 17.46
C PRO A 114 12.22 18.09 17.93
N ASP A 115 12.69 17.96 19.18
CA ASP A 115 13.12 16.68 19.72
C ASP A 115 11.90 15.92 20.28
N CYS A 116 11.10 16.56 21.14
CA CYS A 116 10.04 15.89 21.88
C CYS A 116 8.83 15.49 21.01
N ALA A 117 8.53 16.20 19.92
CA ALA A 117 7.38 15.89 19.07
C ALA A 117 7.47 14.48 18.44
N ILE A 118 8.66 14.08 17.96
CA ILE A 118 8.88 12.74 17.37
C ILE A 118 8.73 11.63 18.43
N ILE A 119 9.12 11.95 19.66
CA ILE A 119 9.04 11.03 20.81
C ILE A 119 7.57 10.84 21.22
N LEU A 120 6.79 11.92 21.26
CA LEU A 120 5.33 11.86 21.44
C LEU A 120 4.64 11.06 20.32
N GLU A 121 5.02 11.23 19.06
CA GLU A 121 4.50 10.40 17.95
C GLU A 121 4.78 8.90 18.20
N ARG A 122 5.99 8.55 18.64
CA ARG A 122 6.36 7.15 18.91
C ARG A 122 5.63 6.59 20.13
N MET A 123 5.51 7.39 21.20
CA MET A 123 4.77 7.03 22.40
C MET A 123 3.29 6.80 22.08
N LEU A 124 2.63 7.66 21.30
CA LEU A 124 1.20 7.56 20.94
C LEU A 124 0.80 6.21 20.36
N HIS A 125 1.67 5.57 19.57
CA HIS A 125 1.45 4.22 19.05
C HIS A 125 1.48 3.12 20.13
N SER A 126 2.09 3.37 21.30
CA SER A 126 2.24 2.42 22.41
C SER A 126 1.40 2.79 23.65
N MET A 127 0.75 3.95 23.66
CA MET A 127 -0.20 4.35 24.70
C MET A 127 -1.47 3.48 24.68
N ASP A 128 -2.15 3.38 25.82
CA ASP A 128 -3.47 2.76 25.90
C ASP A 128 -4.61 3.71 25.47
N ASP A 129 -5.85 3.23 25.58
CA ASP A 129 -7.05 3.97 25.16
C ASP A 129 -7.62 4.93 26.23
N PHE A 130 -7.05 4.94 27.44
CA PHE A 130 -7.33 5.98 28.45
C PHE A 130 -6.38 7.16 28.24
N VAL A 131 -5.08 6.89 28.17
CA VAL A 131 -4.01 7.86 27.97
C VAL A 131 -4.21 8.68 26.69
N LYS A 132 -4.51 8.04 25.54
CA LYS A 132 -4.72 8.78 24.27
C LYS A 132 -5.80 9.85 24.39
N ARG A 133 -6.83 9.59 25.22
CA ARG A 133 -7.91 10.55 25.49
C ARG A 133 -7.47 11.66 26.42
N VAL A 134 -6.72 11.35 27.49
CA VAL A 134 -6.12 12.40 28.35
C VAL A 134 -5.25 13.34 27.51
N PHE A 135 -4.41 12.79 26.62
CA PHE A 135 -3.57 13.59 25.73
C PHE A 135 -4.39 14.40 24.71
N ALA A 136 -5.41 13.81 24.07
CA ALA A 136 -6.30 14.54 23.15
C ALA A 136 -7.09 15.68 23.84
N ASP A 137 -7.62 15.43 25.05
CA ASP A 137 -8.32 16.44 25.84
C ASP A 137 -7.38 17.60 26.23
N ARG A 138 -6.13 17.30 26.60
CA ARG A 138 -5.07 18.30 26.87
C ARG A 138 -4.67 19.13 25.64
N LEU A 139 -4.87 18.65 24.42
CA LEU A 139 -4.61 19.44 23.20
C LEU A 139 -5.78 20.32 22.75
N CYS A 140 -6.98 20.14 23.32
CA CYS A 140 -8.15 20.96 22.98
C CYS A 140 -7.93 22.47 23.22
N GLY A 141 -8.60 23.29 22.41
CA GLY A 141 -8.45 24.76 22.41
C GLY A 141 -7.12 25.24 21.83
N SER A 142 -6.44 24.40 21.04
CA SER A 142 -5.15 24.69 20.41
C SER A 142 -4.85 23.87 19.15
N TYR A 143 -5.79 23.04 18.67
CA TYR A 143 -5.63 22.28 17.43
C TYR A 143 -5.37 23.15 16.20
N VAL A 144 -5.92 24.37 16.11
CA VAL A 144 -5.66 25.31 15.01
C VAL A 144 -4.17 25.70 14.98
N GLN A 145 -3.62 26.11 16.11
CA GLN A 145 -2.21 26.51 16.24
C GLN A 145 -1.27 25.30 16.05
N LEU A 146 -1.59 24.16 16.68
CA LEU A 146 -0.82 22.93 16.55
C LEU A 146 -0.81 22.42 15.10
N ALA A 147 -1.93 22.51 14.38
CA ALA A 147 -2.03 22.08 13.00
C ALA A 147 -1.22 22.95 12.04
N GLN A 148 -1.12 24.26 12.30
CA GLN A 148 -0.27 25.18 11.53
C GLN A 148 1.22 25.03 11.86
N HIS A 149 1.58 24.41 12.98
CA HIS A 149 2.97 24.32 13.45
C HIS A 149 3.74 23.13 12.88
N ARG A 150 4.98 23.38 12.41
CA ARG A 150 5.88 22.44 11.71
C ARG A 150 6.16 21.09 12.40
N PHE A 151 6.02 21.02 13.73
CA PHE A 151 6.17 19.78 14.51
C PHE A 151 4.84 19.30 15.10
N GLY A 152 4.01 20.24 15.59
CA GLY A 152 2.70 19.95 16.20
C GLY A 152 1.73 19.30 15.21
N SER A 153 1.84 19.63 13.93
CA SER A 153 1.03 19.06 12.86
C SER A 153 1.27 17.55 12.70
N HIS A 154 2.48 17.07 12.96
CA HIS A 154 2.80 15.64 12.91
C HIS A 154 2.25 14.91 14.15
N VAL A 155 2.35 15.52 15.34
CA VAL A 155 1.71 15.00 16.55
C VAL A 155 0.18 14.90 16.37
N CYS A 156 -0.47 15.91 15.78
CA CYS A 156 -1.91 15.87 15.48
C CYS A 156 -2.25 14.79 14.44
N GLN A 157 -1.48 14.67 13.35
CA GLN A 157 -1.67 13.60 12.36
C GLN A 157 -1.61 12.21 13.00
N THR A 158 -0.60 11.98 13.84
CA THR A 158 -0.38 10.67 14.50
C THR A 158 -1.39 10.41 15.61
N LEU A 159 -1.83 11.43 16.35
CA LEU A 159 -2.94 11.33 17.29
C LEU A 159 -4.23 10.88 16.58
N PHE A 160 -4.61 11.53 15.47
CA PHE A 160 -5.80 11.13 14.71
C PHE A 160 -5.63 9.75 14.05
N GLU A 161 -4.41 9.37 13.63
CA GLU A 161 -4.09 8.03 13.11
C GLU A 161 -4.31 6.93 14.17
N VAL A 162 -3.88 7.12 15.43
CA VAL A 162 -4.10 6.12 16.50
C VAL A 162 -5.52 6.17 17.09
N SER A 163 -6.18 7.33 17.06
CA SER A 163 -7.53 7.52 17.62
C SER A 163 -8.60 6.68 16.92
N ALA A 164 -8.36 6.23 15.69
CA ALA A 164 -9.28 5.38 14.93
C ALA A 164 -9.61 4.08 15.69
N MET A 165 -8.60 3.33 16.13
CA MET A 165 -8.84 2.05 16.83
C MET A 165 -9.48 2.26 18.20
N THR A 166 -9.12 3.34 18.90
CA THR A 166 -9.75 3.74 20.18
C THR A 166 -11.24 4.03 19.98
N ALA A 167 -11.61 4.95 19.09
CA ALA A 167 -13.02 5.29 18.82
C ALA A 167 -13.83 4.09 18.31
N SER A 168 -13.23 3.20 17.50
CA SER A 168 -13.89 1.97 17.05
C SER A 168 -14.04 0.90 18.13
N ARG A 169 -13.29 0.97 19.25
CA ARG A 169 -13.50 0.14 20.45
C ARG A 169 -14.60 0.73 21.32
N GLU A 170 -14.59 2.06 21.52
CA GLU A 170 -15.65 2.79 22.25
C GLU A 170 -17.03 2.61 21.62
N ALA A 171 -17.13 2.69 20.29
CA ALA A 171 -18.37 2.47 19.54
C ALA A 171 -18.97 1.05 19.69
N ARG A 172 -18.20 0.11 20.26
CA ARG A 172 -18.64 -1.26 20.61
C ARG A 172 -18.91 -1.41 22.13
N GLY A 173 -18.89 -0.32 22.89
CA GLY A 173 -19.07 -0.29 24.35
C GLY A 173 -17.78 -0.44 25.15
N HIS A 174 -16.61 -0.60 24.51
CA HIS A 174 -15.32 -0.79 25.20
C HIS A 174 -14.64 0.57 25.47
N VAL A 175 -15.14 1.31 26.45
CA VAL A 175 -14.49 2.53 26.95
C VAL A 175 -13.52 2.18 28.07
N ALA A 176 -12.25 2.56 27.93
CA ALA A 176 -11.24 2.39 28.97
C ALA A 176 -11.57 3.21 30.22
N LYS A 177 -11.36 2.66 31.41
CA LYS A 177 -11.59 3.34 32.69
C LYS A 177 -10.28 3.92 33.25
N PRO A 178 -10.32 5.00 34.05
CA PRO A 178 -9.15 5.43 34.82
C PRO A 178 -8.71 4.32 35.79
N PRO A 179 -7.41 4.22 36.12
CA PRO A 179 -6.91 3.25 37.09
C PRO A 179 -7.41 3.55 38.52
N ASP A 180 -7.36 4.82 38.92
CA ASP A 180 -7.83 5.31 40.21
C ASP A 180 -8.98 6.32 40.02
N VAL A 181 -10.08 6.15 40.76
CA VAL A 181 -11.21 7.07 40.76
C VAL A 181 -11.12 8.00 41.98
N THR A 182 -10.28 9.02 41.89
CA THR A 182 -10.28 10.14 42.83
C THR A 182 -11.39 11.13 42.48
N SER A 183 -12.18 11.55 43.47
CA SER A 183 -13.45 12.27 43.22
C SER A 183 -13.31 13.69 42.67
N ASP A 184 -12.12 14.29 42.68
CA ASP A 184 -11.83 15.61 42.08
C ASP A 184 -11.46 15.53 40.58
N ALA A 185 -11.27 14.33 40.02
CA ALA A 185 -10.94 14.18 38.61
C ALA A 185 -12.20 14.33 37.72
N GLY A 186 -12.20 15.33 36.84
CA GLY A 186 -13.29 15.60 35.90
C GLY A 186 -13.58 14.46 34.92
N ILE A 187 -14.80 14.44 34.37
CA ILE A 187 -15.26 13.37 33.47
C ILE A 187 -14.51 13.43 32.13
N LEU A 188 -13.58 12.49 31.92
CA LEU A 188 -12.85 12.35 30.66
C LEU A 188 -13.77 11.80 29.55
N ARG A 189 -14.08 12.67 28.59
CA ARG A 189 -14.90 12.40 27.40
C ARG A 189 -14.39 11.19 26.59
N PRO A 190 -15.26 10.46 25.86
CA PRO A 190 -14.82 9.44 24.90
C PRO A 190 -14.01 10.07 23.76
N MET A 191 -13.12 9.29 23.15
CA MET A 191 -12.30 9.71 22.01
C MET A 191 -13.17 10.23 20.86
N THR A 192 -14.34 9.63 20.66
CA THR A 192 -15.35 10.10 19.70
C THR A 192 -15.70 11.58 19.91
N GLU A 193 -15.95 12.03 21.14
CA GLU A 193 -16.27 13.43 21.44
C GLU A 193 -15.05 14.35 21.36
N LEU A 194 -13.86 13.87 21.74
CA LEU A 194 -12.62 14.63 21.65
C LEU A 194 -12.24 14.94 20.20
N VAL A 195 -12.40 13.97 19.30
CA VAL A 195 -12.24 14.14 17.85
C VAL A 195 -13.25 15.14 17.29
N LEU A 196 -14.52 15.07 17.72
CA LEU A 196 -15.55 16.03 17.30
C LEU A 196 -15.23 17.44 17.80
N ALA A 197 -14.77 17.61 19.05
CA ALA A 197 -14.35 18.91 19.58
C ALA A 197 -13.16 19.50 18.81
N ALA A 198 -12.19 18.68 18.38
CA ALA A 198 -11.11 19.11 17.51
C ALA A 198 -11.61 19.54 16.12
N CYS A 199 -12.68 18.93 15.60
CA CYS A 199 -13.33 19.37 14.36
C CYS A 199 -13.98 20.74 14.52
N GLU A 200 -14.73 20.97 15.60
CA GLU A 200 -15.38 22.27 15.89
C GLU A 200 -14.37 23.41 16.00
N GLU A 201 -13.17 23.15 16.54
CA GLU A 201 -12.09 24.15 16.61
C GLU A 201 -11.52 24.49 15.22
N ILE A 202 -11.44 23.50 14.32
CA ILE A 202 -10.83 23.64 12.99
C ILE A 202 -11.81 24.24 11.96
N LEU A 203 -13.10 23.91 12.02
CA LEU A 203 -14.10 24.29 11.01
C LEU A 203 -14.15 25.81 10.71
N PRO A 204 -14.17 26.73 11.69
CA PRO A 204 -14.23 28.18 11.42
C PRO A 204 -13.04 28.73 10.62
N SER A 205 -11.88 28.05 10.69
CA SER A 205 -10.65 28.44 10.01
C SER A 205 -10.35 27.59 8.76
N LEU A 206 -11.27 26.71 8.35
CA LEU A 206 -11.03 25.67 7.34
C LEU A 206 -10.48 26.23 6.02
N SER A 207 -11.08 27.29 5.48
CA SER A 207 -10.68 27.93 4.21
C SER A 207 -9.25 28.48 4.22
N GLN A 208 -8.73 28.88 5.38
CA GLN A 208 -7.35 29.31 5.55
C GLN A 208 -6.40 28.13 5.81
N LEU A 209 -6.83 27.15 6.61
CA LEU A 209 -6.02 26.01 7.01
C LEU A 209 -5.71 25.04 5.86
N ILE A 210 -6.59 24.91 4.87
CA ILE A 210 -6.32 24.09 3.67
C ILE A 210 -5.18 24.63 2.79
N LEU A 211 -4.86 25.93 2.87
CA LEU A 211 -3.73 26.55 2.18
C LEU A 211 -2.42 26.47 2.98
N ASN A 212 -2.47 26.07 4.26
CA ASN A 212 -1.29 25.98 5.11
C ASN A 212 -0.54 24.63 4.86
N PRO A 213 0.78 24.65 4.57
CA PRO A 213 1.56 23.44 4.27
C PRO A 213 1.60 22.35 5.35
N PHE A 214 1.23 22.68 6.58
CA PHE A 214 1.18 21.75 7.72
C PHE A 214 -0.27 21.36 8.05
N ALA A 215 -1.19 22.32 8.12
CA ALA A 215 -2.57 22.07 8.57
C ALA A 215 -3.41 21.31 7.52
N SER A 216 -3.15 21.48 6.23
CA SER A 216 -3.73 20.67 5.15
C SER A 216 -3.55 19.16 5.36
N HIS A 217 -2.37 18.71 5.80
CA HIS A 217 -2.11 17.32 6.16
C HIS A 217 -2.86 16.88 7.43
N VAL A 218 -3.08 17.77 8.39
CA VAL A 218 -3.86 17.48 9.61
C VAL A 218 -5.34 17.34 9.29
N ILE A 219 -5.90 18.25 8.47
CA ILE A 219 -7.28 18.16 7.95
C ILE A 219 -7.46 16.85 7.17
N LEU A 220 -6.50 16.46 6.33
CA LEU A 220 -6.59 15.20 5.59
C LEU A 220 -6.57 13.97 6.51
N SER A 221 -5.72 13.95 7.55
CA SER A 221 -5.77 12.91 8.60
C SER A 221 -7.13 12.88 9.32
N LEU A 222 -7.72 14.04 9.60
CA LEU A 222 -9.00 14.16 10.28
C LEU A 222 -10.17 13.68 9.39
N LEU A 223 -10.23 14.10 8.12
CA LEU A 223 -11.22 13.62 7.14
C LEU A 223 -11.14 12.08 6.94
N LEU A 224 -9.94 11.51 7.03
CA LEU A 224 -9.73 10.06 6.96
C LEU A 224 -10.15 9.33 8.23
N LEU A 225 -9.97 9.92 9.41
CA LEU A 225 -10.52 9.39 10.67
C LEU A 225 -12.06 9.43 10.64
N LEU A 226 -12.65 10.51 10.14
CA LEU A 226 -14.10 10.68 10.03
C LEU A 226 -14.73 9.75 8.98
N SER A 227 -14.03 9.47 7.87
CA SER A 227 -14.51 8.55 6.82
C SER A 227 -13.35 7.83 6.11
N PRO A 228 -12.85 6.70 6.66
CA PRO A 228 -11.66 5.99 6.14
C PRO A 228 -11.81 5.33 4.77
N THR A 229 -13.00 5.38 4.18
CA THR A 229 -13.22 4.95 2.79
C THR A 229 -12.70 5.97 1.78
N ILE A 230 -12.48 7.23 2.18
CA ILE A 230 -11.96 8.31 1.31
C ILE A 230 -10.49 8.00 0.98
N THR A 231 -10.04 8.39 -0.22
CA THR A 231 -8.67 8.12 -0.75
C THR A 231 -8.31 6.65 -0.98
N GLN A 232 -9.22 5.69 -0.72
CA GLN A 232 -8.99 4.29 -1.08
C GLN A 232 -9.02 4.14 -2.60
N SER A 233 -7.84 4.05 -3.21
CA SER A 233 -7.73 3.84 -4.65
C SER A 233 -8.13 2.41 -5.00
N THR A 234 -9.26 2.24 -5.68
CA THR A 234 -9.72 0.95 -6.26
C THR A 234 -8.75 0.35 -7.28
N ASP A 235 -7.72 1.10 -7.67
CA ASP A 235 -6.58 0.66 -8.46
C ASP A 235 -5.62 -0.21 -7.60
N LEU A 236 -5.89 -1.52 -7.58
CA LEU A 236 -5.10 -2.56 -6.88
C LEU A 236 -3.57 -2.52 -7.15
N SER A 237 -3.11 -1.78 -8.16
CA SER A 237 -1.68 -1.61 -8.47
C SER A 237 -0.99 -0.55 -7.59
N LYS A 238 -1.74 0.27 -6.83
CA LYS A 238 -1.21 1.34 -5.97
C LYS A 238 -1.57 1.06 -4.51
N PRO A 239 -0.60 0.96 -3.58
CA PRO A 239 -0.91 0.86 -2.16
C PRO A 239 -1.53 2.16 -1.65
N ASN A 240 -2.57 2.03 -0.81
CA ASN A 240 -3.23 3.16 -0.14
C ASN A 240 -2.21 4.03 0.61
N GLY A 241 -2.28 5.36 0.44
CA GLY A 241 -1.41 6.32 1.14
C GLY A 241 -0.85 7.49 0.31
N THR A 242 -1.08 7.53 -1.00
CA THR A 242 -0.49 8.53 -1.90
C THR A 242 -0.90 9.99 -1.63
N LEU A 243 -2.08 10.22 -1.05
CA LEU A 243 -2.56 11.57 -0.70
C LEU A 243 -2.05 12.05 0.68
N VAL A 244 -1.89 11.15 1.66
CA VAL A 244 -1.57 11.54 3.05
C VAL A 244 -0.10 11.90 3.23
N ARG A 245 0.81 11.10 2.66
CA ARG A 245 2.26 11.25 2.88
C ARG A 245 3.04 11.11 1.57
N SER A 246 3.82 12.14 1.23
CA SER A 246 4.72 12.11 0.07
C SER A 246 5.76 10.99 0.17
N LYS A 247 6.28 10.52 -0.97
CA LYS A 247 7.39 9.54 -1.00
C LYS A 247 8.64 10.02 -0.21
N LYS A 248 8.88 11.33 -0.14
CA LYS A 248 9.99 11.94 0.60
C LYS A 248 9.76 11.89 2.12
N SER A 249 8.55 12.22 2.59
CA SER A 249 8.22 12.17 4.02
C SER A 249 8.05 10.74 4.54
N ALA A 250 7.57 9.81 3.71
CA ALA A 250 7.61 8.37 4.00
C ALA A 250 9.05 7.86 4.18
N ALA A 251 9.96 8.22 3.27
CA ALA A 251 11.38 7.87 3.36
C ALA A 251 12.10 8.55 4.55
N TYR A 252 11.64 9.72 4.99
CA TYR A 252 12.14 10.37 6.19
C TYR A 252 11.67 9.64 7.46
N LYS A 253 10.37 9.36 7.62
CA LYS A 253 9.86 8.59 8.77
C LYS A 253 10.48 7.19 8.85
N SER A 254 10.76 6.51 7.73
CA SER A 254 11.46 5.21 7.75
C SER A 254 12.92 5.27 8.24
N ARG A 255 13.51 6.47 8.36
CA ARG A 255 14.84 6.66 8.99
C ARG A 255 14.76 6.96 10.48
N GLN A 256 13.58 7.32 11.00
CA GLN A 256 13.35 7.63 12.43
C GLN A 256 12.96 6.38 13.26
N GLY A 257 13.33 5.18 12.79
CA GLY A 257 13.02 3.92 13.46
C GLY A 257 11.59 3.42 13.24
N SER A 258 11.13 2.55 14.14
CA SER A 258 9.82 1.90 14.02
C SER A 258 8.71 2.74 14.66
N MET A 259 7.72 3.17 13.88
CA MET A 259 6.45 3.68 14.41
C MET A 259 5.46 2.52 14.55
N LYS A 260 5.59 1.77 15.64
CA LYS A 260 4.71 0.64 16.02
C LYS A 260 4.56 0.59 17.53
N SER A 261 3.40 0.10 17.98
CA SER A 261 3.17 -0.29 19.38
C SER A 261 4.23 -1.28 19.85
N ILE A 262 4.78 -1.04 21.04
CA ILE A 262 5.63 -2.00 21.76
C ILE A 262 4.77 -3.11 22.40
N LEU A 263 3.50 -2.81 22.69
CA LEU A 263 2.60 -3.67 23.46
C LEU A 263 1.82 -4.67 22.58
N ASP A 264 1.68 -4.40 21.28
CA ASP A 264 0.89 -5.23 20.37
C ASP A 264 1.68 -6.45 19.87
N ALA A 265 1.46 -7.60 20.51
CA ALA A 265 1.98 -8.91 20.11
C ALA A 265 1.35 -9.45 18.81
N SER A 266 1.43 -8.70 17.71
CA SER A 266 1.12 -9.05 16.31
C SER A 266 -0.33 -9.41 15.92
N THR A 267 -1.22 -9.75 16.87
CA THR A 267 -2.47 -10.46 16.57
C THR A 267 -3.65 -9.59 16.10
N GLU A 268 -3.78 -8.33 16.54
CA GLU A 268 -4.98 -7.50 16.25
C GLU A 268 -5.03 -6.85 14.85
N ARG A 269 -4.07 -7.13 13.95
CA ARG A 269 -3.96 -6.46 12.63
C ARG A 269 -5.12 -6.71 11.64
N SER A 270 -6.15 -7.47 12.02
CA SER A 270 -7.33 -7.76 11.20
C SER A 270 -8.63 -7.15 11.74
N ALA A 271 -8.57 -6.34 12.81
CA ALA A 271 -9.76 -5.65 13.31
C ALA A 271 -10.20 -4.55 12.32
N THR A 272 -11.36 -4.71 11.67
CA THR A 272 -11.94 -3.66 10.84
C THR A 272 -12.37 -2.48 11.70
N PHE A 273 -12.04 -1.26 11.28
CA PHE A 273 -12.53 -0.03 11.91
C PHE A 273 -14.03 0.14 11.62
N THR A 274 -14.81 0.46 12.66
CA THR A 274 -16.22 0.82 12.55
C THR A 274 -16.37 2.29 12.94
N ALA A 275 -16.81 3.14 11.99
CA ALA A 275 -17.00 4.56 12.23
C ALA A 275 -18.19 4.83 13.16
N PRO A 276 -18.07 5.69 14.18
CA PRO A 276 -19.21 6.29 14.86
C PRO A 276 -20.12 7.04 13.87
N ALA A 277 -21.44 7.01 14.08
CA ALA A 277 -22.39 7.67 13.17
C ALA A 277 -22.16 9.19 13.07
N SER A 278 -21.84 9.84 14.20
CA SER A 278 -21.54 11.27 14.30
C SER A 278 -20.29 11.69 13.50
N PHE A 279 -19.36 10.78 13.21
CA PHE A 279 -18.22 11.09 12.34
C PHE A 279 -18.67 11.36 10.90
N LYS A 280 -19.71 10.67 10.41
CA LYS A 280 -20.29 10.93 9.08
C LYS A 280 -20.96 12.30 9.04
N GLU A 281 -21.66 12.70 10.09
CA GLU A 281 -22.33 14.00 10.21
C GLU A 281 -21.32 15.15 10.29
N MET A 282 -20.22 14.96 11.03
CA MET A 282 -19.12 15.93 11.05
C MET A 282 -18.41 16.03 9.69
N ALA A 283 -18.21 14.90 8.98
CA ALA A 283 -17.66 14.89 7.64
C ALA A 283 -18.55 15.67 6.63
N VAL A 284 -19.88 15.57 6.74
CA VAL A 284 -20.83 16.40 5.98
C VAL A 284 -20.55 17.89 6.21
N ARG A 285 -20.37 18.31 7.47
CA ARG A 285 -20.11 19.72 7.84
C ARG A 285 -18.79 20.26 7.28
N PHE A 286 -17.73 19.46 7.13
CA PHE A 286 -16.50 19.91 6.45
C PHE A 286 -16.73 20.28 4.97
N VAL A 287 -17.61 19.58 4.27
CA VAL A 287 -17.97 19.90 2.88
C VAL A 287 -18.83 21.16 2.82
N ASP A 288 -19.88 21.22 3.63
CA ASP A 288 -20.81 22.36 3.60
C ASP A 288 -20.13 23.66 4.09
N THR A 289 -19.33 23.61 5.16
CA THR A 289 -18.56 24.77 5.66
C THR A 289 -17.60 25.32 4.60
N LEU A 290 -16.98 24.47 3.77
CA LEU A 290 -16.12 24.97 2.68
C LEU A 290 -16.94 25.62 1.54
N ARG A 291 -18.14 25.09 1.26
CA ARG A 291 -19.05 25.62 0.23
C ARG A 291 -19.72 26.94 0.66
N ASP A 292 -19.98 27.10 1.94
CA ASP A 292 -20.57 28.32 2.51
C ASP A 292 -19.53 29.44 2.70
N ALA A 293 -18.25 29.08 2.88
CA ALA A 293 -17.16 30.02 3.17
C ALA A 293 -16.35 30.51 1.96
N LEU A 294 -16.55 29.96 0.75
CA LEU A 294 -15.78 30.29 -0.46
C LEU A 294 -16.68 30.46 -1.69
N ASP A 295 -16.34 31.42 -2.54
CA ASP A 295 -16.98 31.59 -3.85
C ASP A 295 -16.46 30.57 -4.89
N ALA A 296 -17.17 30.46 -6.01
CA ALA A 296 -16.79 29.50 -7.06
C ALA A 296 -15.43 29.80 -7.73
N ASN A 297 -14.94 31.03 -7.68
CA ASN A 297 -13.62 31.42 -8.18
C ASN A 297 -12.51 31.02 -7.19
N GLU A 298 -12.74 31.19 -5.89
CA GLU A 298 -11.84 30.74 -4.84
C GLU A 298 -11.70 29.22 -4.85
N VAL A 299 -12.81 28.48 -4.92
CA VAL A 299 -12.79 27.00 -5.10
C VAL A 299 -12.02 26.60 -6.37
N ARG A 300 -12.11 27.38 -7.46
CA ARG A 300 -11.32 27.16 -8.68
C ARG A 300 -9.84 27.53 -8.55
N ALA A 301 -9.46 28.43 -7.64
CA ALA A 301 -8.07 28.72 -7.31
C ALA A 301 -7.42 27.57 -6.51
N LEU A 302 -8.14 27.01 -5.52
CA LEU A 302 -7.70 25.84 -4.75
C LEU A 302 -7.40 24.61 -5.63
N ALA A 303 -8.06 24.49 -6.78
CA ALA A 303 -7.90 23.36 -7.69
C ALA A 303 -6.47 23.21 -8.25
N ALA A 304 -5.75 24.32 -8.44
CA ALA A 304 -4.37 24.33 -8.95
C ALA A 304 -3.30 24.48 -7.85
N ASP A 305 -3.69 24.82 -6.61
CA ASP A 305 -2.76 24.93 -5.51
C ASP A 305 -2.27 23.57 -5.01
N LYS A 306 -0.99 23.47 -4.65
CA LYS A 306 -0.31 22.21 -4.31
C LYS A 306 -0.57 21.74 -2.87
N VAL A 307 -1.12 22.60 -2.03
CA VAL A 307 -1.38 22.35 -0.61
C VAL A 307 -2.86 22.03 -0.40
N ALA A 308 -3.75 22.81 -1.03
CA ALA A 308 -5.19 22.62 -0.91
C ALA A 308 -5.74 21.47 -1.78
N ASN A 309 -5.18 21.22 -2.96
CA ASN A 309 -5.70 20.21 -3.92
C ASN A 309 -5.89 18.79 -3.32
N PRO A 310 -4.97 18.23 -2.50
CA PRO A 310 -5.20 16.94 -1.83
C PRO A 310 -6.39 16.94 -0.86
N VAL A 311 -6.66 18.06 -0.18
CA VAL A 311 -7.82 18.20 0.71
C VAL A 311 -9.10 18.37 -0.11
N LEU A 312 -9.06 19.18 -1.17
CA LEU A 312 -10.19 19.38 -2.08
C LEU A 312 -10.57 18.07 -2.79
N GLN A 313 -9.61 17.19 -3.13
CA GLN A 313 -9.89 15.83 -3.60
C GLN A 313 -10.67 15.00 -2.57
N ALA A 314 -10.27 15.03 -1.29
CA ALA A 314 -10.95 14.31 -0.23
C ALA A 314 -12.38 14.85 0.01
N LEU A 315 -12.56 16.16 -0.06
CA LEU A 315 -13.88 16.81 0.10
C LEU A 315 -14.81 16.54 -1.09
N VAL A 316 -14.29 16.52 -2.33
CA VAL A 316 -15.07 16.11 -3.53
C VAL A 316 -15.51 14.64 -3.45
N GLU A 317 -14.64 13.73 -3.00
CA GLU A 317 -15.02 12.32 -2.79
C GLU A 317 -16.05 12.16 -1.65
N LEU A 318 -15.96 12.98 -0.61
CA LEU A 318 -16.88 13.02 0.52
C LEU A 318 -18.26 13.60 0.14
N GLU A 319 -18.30 14.65 -0.68
CA GLU A 319 -19.52 15.19 -1.29
C GLU A 319 -20.22 14.13 -2.15
N ALA A 320 -19.45 13.38 -2.95
CA ALA A 320 -19.95 12.30 -3.78
C ALA A 320 -20.54 11.14 -2.96
N LYS A 321 -19.91 10.80 -1.83
CA LYS A 321 -20.43 9.79 -0.87
C LYS A 321 -21.68 10.23 -0.12
N GLN A 322 -22.02 11.53 -0.14
CA GLN A 322 -23.31 12.06 0.32
C GLN A 322 -24.38 12.09 -0.80
N GLY A 323 -24.01 11.74 -2.04
CA GLY A 323 -24.88 11.92 -3.22
C GLY A 323 -24.98 13.38 -3.71
N LYS A 324 -24.29 14.33 -3.07
CA LYS A 324 -24.42 15.77 -3.33
C LYS A 324 -23.78 16.23 -4.64
N SER A 325 -22.94 15.43 -5.32
CA SER A 325 -22.27 15.80 -6.58
C SER A 325 -23.19 16.42 -7.65
N ASN A 326 -24.45 15.96 -7.71
CA ASN A 326 -25.44 16.42 -8.70
C ASN A 326 -26.26 17.64 -8.24
N SER A 327 -25.84 18.32 -7.18
CA SER A 327 -26.47 19.57 -6.72
C SER A 327 -25.87 20.77 -7.44
N SER A 328 -26.68 21.78 -7.74
CA SER A 328 -26.16 23.11 -8.09
C SER A 328 -25.27 23.67 -6.98
N GLY A 329 -24.13 24.25 -7.34
CA GLY A 329 -23.15 24.73 -6.36
C GLY A 329 -22.52 23.62 -5.52
N SER A 330 -22.44 22.39 -6.05
CA SER A 330 -21.52 21.37 -5.50
C SER A 330 -20.06 21.79 -5.72
N LEU A 331 -19.10 21.18 -5.02
CA LEU A 331 -17.68 21.40 -5.26
C LEU A 331 -17.33 21.01 -6.71
N ILE A 332 -17.90 19.91 -7.20
CA ILE A 332 -17.76 19.50 -8.61
C ILE A 332 -18.30 20.57 -9.56
N ASP A 333 -19.51 21.09 -9.33
CA ASP A 333 -20.14 22.12 -10.17
C ASP A 333 -19.31 23.42 -10.18
N SER A 334 -18.83 23.84 -9.01
CA SER A 334 -18.02 25.05 -8.82
C SER A 334 -16.69 24.99 -9.57
N ILE A 335 -16.00 23.83 -9.53
CA ILE A 335 -14.77 23.59 -10.28
C ILE A 335 -15.05 23.49 -11.79
N LEU A 336 -16.17 22.88 -12.19
CA LEU A 336 -16.58 22.72 -13.58
C LEU A 336 -17.34 23.94 -14.15
N MET A 337 -17.06 25.16 -13.66
CA MET A 337 -17.64 26.41 -14.19
C MET A 337 -19.19 26.45 -14.21
N GLY A 338 -19.85 25.74 -13.30
CA GLY A 338 -21.32 25.65 -13.25
C GLY A 338 -21.94 24.61 -14.20
N ALA A 339 -21.15 23.70 -14.79
CA ALA A 339 -21.64 22.75 -15.80
C ALA A 339 -22.80 21.84 -15.32
N VAL A 340 -22.87 21.48 -14.03
CA VAL A 340 -24.01 20.71 -13.48
C VAL A 340 -25.24 21.62 -13.42
N SER A 341 -25.10 22.84 -12.92
CA SER A 341 -26.19 23.84 -12.89
C SER A 341 -26.72 24.19 -14.28
N ILE A 342 -25.83 24.35 -15.27
CA ILE A 342 -26.18 24.62 -16.68
C ILE A 342 -27.01 23.47 -17.27
N ILE A 343 -26.59 22.22 -17.03
CA ILE A 343 -27.34 21.03 -17.46
C ILE A 343 -28.70 20.90 -16.75
N HIS A 344 -28.79 21.25 -15.46
CA HIS A 344 -30.06 21.27 -14.73
C HIS A 344 -31.04 22.32 -15.29
N GLN A 345 -30.52 23.44 -15.78
CA GLN A 345 -31.29 24.46 -16.52
C GLN A 345 -31.64 24.04 -17.96
N LYS A 346 -31.28 22.82 -18.39
CA LYS A 346 -31.43 22.27 -19.75
C LYS A 346 -30.64 23.00 -20.84
N ASN A 347 -29.59 23.71 -20.44
CA ASN A 347 -28.63 24.33 -21.35
C ASN A 347 -27.42 23.40 -21.55
N GLU A 348 -26.69 23.57 -22.65
CA GLU A 348 -25.45 22.83 -22.91
C GLU A 348 -24.24 23.62 -22.38
N PRO A 349 -23.32 23.01 -21.60
CA PRO A 349 -22.08 23.68 -21.18
C PRO A 349 -21.16 23.96 -22.37
N GLU A 350 -20.59 25.17 -22.40
CA GLU A 350 -19.62 25.58 -23.43
C GLU A 350 -18.18 25.15 -23.11
N HIS A 351 -17.28 25.30 -24.10
CA HIS A 351 -15.87 25.00 -23.93
C HIS A 351 -15.15 26.09 -23.12
N SER A 352 -14.50 25.69 -22.02
CA SER A 352 -13.78 26.59 -21.11
C SER A 352 -12.28 26.31 -21.12
N ASP A 353 -11.50 27.36 -21.42
CA ASP A 353 -10.04 27.31 -21.43
C ASP A 353 -9.45 27.03 -20.04
N TYR A 354 -10.16 27.40 -18.97
CA TYR A 354 -9.81 27.03 -17.60
C TYR A 354 -9.85 25.50 -17.43
N ILE A 355 -10.90 24.83 -17.91
CA ILE A 355 -11.02 23.37 -17.86
C ILE A 355 -9.96 22.71 -18.76
N GLU A 356 -9.73 23.22 -19.98
CA GLU A 356 -8.67 22.69 -20.85
C GLU A 356 -7.26 22.84 -20.24
N THR A 357 -7.03 23.88 -19.43
CA THR A 357 -5.81 24.05 -18.61
C THR A 357 -5.76 23.06 -17.45
N LEU A 358 -6.89 22.85 -16.76
CA LEU A 358 -7.06 21.94 -15.62
C LEU A 358 -6.72 20.48 -15.97
N LEU A 359 -7.03 20.04 -17.20
CA LEU A 359 -6.64 18.73 -17.74
C LEU A 359 -5.10 18.55 -17.88
N ARG A 360 -4.32 19.64 -17.90
CA ARG A 360 -2.89 19.63 -18.28
C ARG A 360 -1.93 20.09 -17.19
N ASP A 361 -2.40 20.81 -16.17
CA ASP A 361 -1.58 21.17 -15.02
C ASP A 361 -1.19 19.93 -14.17
N PRO A 362 0.10 19.75 -13.79
CA PRO A 362 0.55 18.60 -13.00
C PRO A 362 -0.08 18.47 -11.60
N THR A 363 -0.69 19.52 -11.06
CA THR A 363 -1.37 19.53 -9.76
C THR A 363 -2.86 19.25 -9.96
N ALA A 364 -3.50 20.09 -10.78
CA ALA A 364 -4.95 20.05 -10.98
C ALA A 364 -5.45 18.79 -11.69
N SER A 365 -4.60 18.16 -12.51
CA SER A 365 -4.94 16.89 -13.17
C SER A 365 -5.31 15.77 -12.20
N HIS A 366 -4.72 15.71 -11.00
CA HIS A 366 -5.09 14.72 -9.98
C HIS A 366 -6.46 15.00 -9.35
N LEU A 367 -6.84 16.28 -9.20
CA LEU A 367 -8.20 16.64 -8.84
C LEU A 367 -9.16 16.30 -9.99
N PHE A 368 -8.77 16.50 -11.25
CA PHE A 368 -9.57 16.09 -12.41
C PHE A 368 -9.77 14.56 -12.50
N GLU A 369 -8.75 13.74 -12.17
CA GLU A 369 -8.87 12.29 -12.01
C GLU A 369 -9.91 11.87 -10.96
N THR A 370 -10.18 12.73 -9.98
CA THR A 370 -11.15 12.52 -8.90
C THR A 370 -12.52 13.09 -9.26
N ILE A 371 -12.60 14.27 -9.89
CA ILE A 371 -13.84 14.80 -10.48
C ILE A 371 -14.43 13.82 -11.50
N LEU A 372 -13.63 13.30 -12.44
CA LEU A 372 -14.09 12.32 -13.43
C LEU A 372 -14.69 11.07 -12.79
N ARG A 373 -14.19 10.63 -11.63
CA ARG A 373 -14.69 9.47 -10.88
C ARG A 373 -16.05 9.71 -10.23
N HIS A 374 -16.35 10.97 -9.89
CA HIS A 374 -17.47 11.35 -9.01
C HIS A 374 -18.49 12.31 -9.63
N ALA A 375 -18.25 12.81 -10.84
CA ALA A 375 -19.16 13.69 -11.56
C ALA A 375 -20.49 12.98 -11.93
N PRO A 376 -21.63 13.68 -11.92
CA PRO A 376 -22.90 13.15 -12.44
C PRO A 376 -22.76 12.66 -13.88
N GLU A 377 -23.51 11.64 -14.28
CA GLU A 377 -23.40 11.07 -15.63
C GLU A 377 -23.68 12.08 -16.77
N PRO A 378 -24.69 12.98 -16.68
CA PRO A 378 -24.87 14.02 -17.69
C PRO A 378 -23.66 14.96 -17.82
N ALA A 379 -23.08 15.36 -16.68
CA ALA A 379 -21.89 16.21 -16.65
C ALA A 379 -20.66 15.49 -17.23
N PHE A 380 -20.48 14.19 -16.93
CA PHE A 380 -19.42 13.38 -17.53
C PHE A 380 -19.58 13.27 -19.06
N LYS A 381 -20.79 13.05 -19.58
CA LYS A 381 -21.02 12.99 -21.04
C LYS A 381 -20.74 14.33 -21.74
N SER A 382 -21.12 15.45 -21.13
CA SER A 382 -20.73 16.79 -21.60
C SER A 382 -19.20 16.99 -21.59
N LEU A 383 -18.52 16.66 -20.49
CA LEU A 383 -17.05 16.74 -20.42
C LEU A 383 -16.36 15.87 -21.48
N TRP A 384 -16.85 14.65 -21.71
CA TRP A 384 -16.31 13.75 -22.72
C TRP A 384 -16.39 14.35 -24.12
N ALA A 385 -17.55 14.89 -24.51
CA ALA A 385 -17.77 15.52 -25.80
C ALA A 385 -16.90 16.77 -26.01
N LEU A 386 -16.80 17.65 -25.01
CA LEU A 386 -16.08 18.93 -25.12
C LEU A 386 -14.56 18.77 -25.10
N TYR A 387 -14.02 17.90 -24.22
CA TYR A 387 -12.58 17.90 -23.89
C TYR A 387 -11.82 16.65 -24.34
N PHE A 388 -12.48 15.51 -24.56
CA PHE A 388 -11.81 14.23 -24.82
C PHE A 388 -12.04 13.68 -26.24
N LYS A 389 -13.29 13.60 -26.71
CA LYS A 389 -13.63 13.11 -28.05
C LYS A 389 -12.94 13.97 -29.12
N SER A 390 -12.35 13.33 -30.13
CA SER A 390 -11.47 13.93 -31.18
C SER A 390 -10.14 14.53 -30.69
N LYS A 391 -9.88 14.54 -29.37
CA LYS A 391 -8.67 15.09 -28.73
C LYS A 391 -7.83 14.01 -28.06
N LEU A 392 -8.34 12.78 -27.95
CA LEU A 392 -7.84 11.67 -27.13
C LEU A 392 -6.44 11.22 -27.55
N SER A 393 -6.14 11.17 -28.86
CA SER A 393 -4.80 10.86 -29.38
C SER A 393 -3.72 11.86 -28.89
N LYS A 394 -4.07 13.15 -28.83
CA LYS A 394 -3.21 14.23 -28.33
C LYS A 394 -3.06 14.15 -26.80
N LEU A 395 -4.16 13.95 -26.07
CA LEU A 395 -4.15 13.82 -24.60
C LEU A 395 -3.34 12.60 -24.13
N SER A 396 -3.49 11.45 -24.80
CA SER A 396 -2.76 10.21 -24.49
C SER A 396 -1.24 10.35 -24.68
N SER A 397 -0.81 11.18 -25.63
CA SER A 397 0.61 11.50 -25.84
C SER A 397 1.18 12.48 -24.80
N HIS A 398 0.33 13.19 -24.03
CA HIS A 398 0.73 14.30 -23.16
C HIS A 398 1.21 13.82 -21.78
N PRO A 399 2.32 14.34 -21.23
CA PRO A 399 2.92 13.84 -19.99
C PRO A 399 2.01 13.90 -18.75
N VAL A 400 1.04 14.82 -18.73
CA VAL A 400 0.06 14.96 -17.64
C VAL A 400 -1.30 14.36 -18.02
N ALA A 401 -2.04 15.02 -18.92
CA ALA A 401 -3.38 14.61 -19.38
C ALA A 401 -3.59 13.14 -19.80
N ASN A 402 -2.56 12.33 -20.07
CA ASN A 402 -2.72 10.89 -20.28
C ASN A 402 -3.34 10.17 -19.07
N PHE A 403 -3.03 10.60 -17.84
CA PHE A 403 -3.64 10.04 -16.62
C PHE A 403 -5.14 10.38 -16.56
N VAL A 404 -5.48 11.63 -16.85
CA VAL A 404 -6.85 12.14 -16.89
C VAL A 404 -7.68 11.44 -17.98
N ALA A 405 -7.13 11.30 -19.19
CA ALA A 405 -7.75 10.54 -20.28
C ALA A 405 -7.97 9.06 -19.90
N GLY A 406 -7.02 8.44 -19.22
CA GLY A 406 -7.17 7.08 -18.67
C GLY A 406 -8.33 6.98 -17.67
N LYS A 407 -8.53 7.98 -16.79
CA LYS A 407 -9.68 7.98 -15.87
C LYS A 407 -11.01 8.26 -16.56
N ALA A 408 -11.04 9.05 -17.63
CA ALA A 408 -12.25 9.26 -18.43
C ALA A 408 -12.70 7.97 -19.14
N ILE A 409 -11.75 7.22 -19.74
CA ILE A 409 -12.05 5.95 -20.44
C ILE A 409 -12.73 4.92 -19.53
N LEU A 410 -12.38 4.87 -18.23
CA LEU A 410 -12.97 3.94 -17.27
C LEU A 410 -14.48 4.14 -17.01
N ARG A 411 -15.11 5.18 -17.56
CA ARG A 411 -16.56 5.44 -17.45
C ARG A 411 -17.36 5.25 -18.73
N LEU A 412 -16.72 5.09 -19.90
CA LEU A 412 -17.41 5.02 -21.18
C LEU A 412 -18.40 3.86 -21.26
N ASP A 413 -19.52 4.03 -21.94
CA ASP A 413 -20.35 2.91 -22.41
C ASP A 413 -19.65 2.19 -23.58
N SER A 414 -20.22 1.07 -24.06
CA SER A 414 -19.56 0.25 -25.09
C SER A 414 -19.38 1.02 -26.40
N ASP A 415 -20.34 1.86 -26.77
CA ASP A 415 -20.31 2.63 -28.01
C ASP A 415 -19.22 3.71 -27.95
N ALA A 416 -19.16 4.50 -26.88
CA ALA A 416 -18.10 5.50 -26.71
C ALA A 416 -16.70 4.86 -26.50
N LEU A 417 -16.62 3.65 -25.95
CA LEU A 417 -15.36 2.89 -25.89
C LEU A 417 -14.91 2.44 -27.30
N SER A 418 -15.85 2.03 -28.17
CA SER A 418 -15.55 1.70 -29.57
C SER A 418 -15.00 2.92 -30.33
N GLU A 419 -15.62 4.09 -30.19
CA GLU A 419 -15.09 5.35 -30.74
C GLU A 419 -13.68 5.66 -30.21
N ALA A 420 -13.45 5.50 -28.90
CA ALA A 420 -12.15 5.75 -28.27
C ALA A 420 -11.05 4.81 -28.77
N ILE A 421 -11.36 3.52 -28.99
CA ILE A 421 -10.44 2.53 -29.58
C ILE A 421 -10.05 2.94 -31.01
N GLN A 422 -11.03 3.36 -31.82
CA GLN A 422 -10.80 3.81 -33.19
C GLN A 422 -9.90 5.06 -33.23
N GLU A 423 -10.16 6.06 -32.38
CA GLU A 423 -9.35 7.30 -32.33
C GLU A 423 -7.90 7.06 -31.85
N ILE A 424 -7.70 6.11 -30.93
CA ILE A 424 -6.38 5.78 -30.37
C ILE A 424 -5.55 4.90 -31.30
N SER A 425 -6.16 4.09 -32.18
CA SER A 425 -5.46 3.09 -33.00
C SER A 425 -4.21 3.62 -33.71
N GLY A 426 -4.32 4.72 -34.47
CA GLY A 426 -3.20 5.35 -35.17
C GLY A 426 -2.08 5.90 -34.26
N ALA A 427 -2.34 6.09 -32.96
CA ALA A 427 -1.38 6.55 -31.96
C ALA A 427 -0.85 5.43 -31.05
N ALA A 428 -1.51 4.27 -30.96
CA ALA A 428 -1.24 3.25 -29.95
C ALA A 428 0.23 2.78 -29.97
N GLY A 429 0.80 2.53 -31.15
CA GLY A 429 2.22 2.15 -31.28
C GLY A 429 3.23 3.23 -30.88
N LYS A 430 2.83 4.51 -30.84
CA LYS A 430 3.61 5.61 -30.26
C LYS A 430 3.51 5.64 -28.74
N LEU A 431 2.35 5.25 -28.18
CA LEU A 431 2.17 5.14 -26.73
C LEU A 431 3.03 4.01 -26.14
N ILE A 432 3.10 2.85 -26.81
CA ILE A 432 4.04 1.76 -26.49
C ILE A 432 5.49 2.28 -26.51
N LYS A 433 5.96 2.80 -27.65
CA LYS A 433 7.33 3.32 -27.84
C LYS A 433 7.75 4.42 -26.86
N THR A 434 6.79 5.12 -26.23
CA THR A 434 7.07 6.19 -25.26
C THR A 434 6.68 5.83 -23.82
N ALA A 435 6.41 4.55 -23.55
CA ALA A 435 5.99 4.00 -22.26
C ALA A 435 4.75 4.66 -21.62
N ARG A 436 3.88 5.28 -22.43
CA ARG A 436 2.62 5.91 -22.01
C ARG A 436 1.42 4.98 -22.13
N THR A 437 1.54 3.76 -21.60
CA THR A 437 0.51 2.71 -21.74
C THR A 437 -0.71 2.90 -20.85
N GLY A 438 -0.75 3.91 -19.97
CA GLY A 438 -1.86 4.11 -19.01
C GLY A 438 -3.25 4.20 -19.66
N VAL A 439 -3.34 4.84 -20.82
CA VAL A 439 -4.57 4.92 -21.64
C VAL A 439 -4.93 3.56 -22.25
N LEU A 440 -3.94 2.83 -22.80
CA LEU A 440 -4.14 1.50 -23.36
C LEU A 440 -4.60 0.49 -22.27
N LYS A 441 -4.03 0.61 -21.05
CA LYS A 441 -4.49 -0.16 -19.88
C LYS A 441 -5.92 0.21 -19.51
N ALA A 442 -6.30 1.49 -19.53
CA ALA A 442 -7.66 1.92 -19.22
C ALA A 442 -8.70 1.38 -20.21
N ILE A 443 -8.36 1.24 -21.50
CA ILE A 443 -9.20 0.55 -22.50
C ILE A 443 -9.38 -0.92 -22.10
N VAL A 444 -8.28 -1.64 -21.84
CA VAL A 444 -8.30 -3.05 -21.44
C VAL A 444 -9.08 -3.26 -20.13
N ASP A 445 -8.87 -2.40 -19.13
CA ASP A 445 -9.65 -2.40 -17.89
C ASP A 445 -11.15 -2.19 -18.16
N ARG A 446 -11.52 -1.22 -19.01
CA ARG A 446 -12.94 -0.93 -19.29
C ARG A 446 -13.62 -2.02 -20.10
N ALA A 447 -12.96 -2.56 -21.12
CA ALA A 447 -13.43 -3.73 -21.87
C ALA A 447 -13.58 -4.98 -20.97
N SER A 448 -12.72 -5.12 -19.95
CA SER A 448 -12.86 -6.16 -18.93
C SER A 448 -14.03 -5.91 -17.97
N ILE A 449 -14.41 -4.66 -17.71
CA ILE A 449 -15.54 -4.28 -16.82
C ILE A 449 -16.89 -4.33 -17.56
N LEU A 450 -16.90 -4.03 -18.86
CA LEU A 450 -18.10 -4.06 -19.71
C LEU A 450 -18.38 -5.45 -20.32
N GLU A 451 -17.48 -6.41 -20.13
CA GLU A 451 -17.50 -7.73 -20.80
C GLU A 451 -17.67 -7.66 -22.33
N SER A 452 -17.15 -6.58 -22.95
CA SER A 452 -17.35 -6.22 -24.35
C SER A 452 -16.08 -5.60 -24.95
N LEU A 453 -15.91 -5.69 -26.27
CA LEU A 453 -14.77 -5.16 -27.05
C LEU A 453 -13.38 -5.69 -26.59
N GLN A 454 -13.33 -6.87 -25.97
CA GLN A 454 -12.08 -7.47 -25.45
C GLN A 454 -11.19 -8.03 -26.56
N ASP A 455 -11.80 -8.52 -27.64
CA ASP A 455 -11.18 -8.81 -28.94
C ASP A 455 -10.59 -7.54 -29.55
N THR A 456 -11.40 -6.50 -29.78
CA THR A 456 -10.95 -5.25 -30.42
C THR A 456 -9.85 -4.58 -29.62
N SER A 457 -9.95 -4.63 -28.29
CA SER A 457 -8.91 -4.15 -27.36
C SER A 457 -7.63 -5.00 -27.44
N SER A 458 -7.72 -6.32 -27.63
CA SER A 458 -6.55 -7.19 -27.79
C SER A 458 -5.85 -6.95 -29.13
N GLU A 459 -6.62 -6.82 -30.21
CA GLU A 459 -6.13 -6.49 -31.55
C GLU A 459 -5.42 -5.13 -31.58
N LEU A 460 -5.99 -4.11 -30.92
CA LEU A 460 -5.36 -2.80 -30.73
C LEU A 460 -3.95 -2.93 -30.13
N ILE A 461 -3.76 -3.78 -29.11
CA ILE A 461 -2.44 -3.99 -28.49
C ILE A 461 -1.50 -4.76 -29.43
N CYS A 462 -1.96 -5.82 -30.11
CA CYS A 462 -1.15 -6.56 -31.08
C CYS A 462 -0.66 -5.66 -32.22
N GLN A 463 -1.55 -4.83 -32.79
CA GLN A 463 -1.24 -3.85 -33.82
C GLN A 463 -0.28 -2.76 -33.30
N ALA A 464 -0.46 -2.27 -32.06
CA ALA A 464 0.42 -1.26 -31.46
C ALA A 464 1.87 -1.74 -31.27
N VAL A 465 2.06 -3.02 -30.93
CA VAL A 465 3.40 -3.65 -30.84
C VAL A 465 3.92 -4.05 -32.23
N GLY A 466 3.04 -4.22 -33.21
CA GLY A 466 3.37 -4.69 -34.55
C GLY A 466 3.68 -6.19 -34.57
N VAL A 467 2.89 -6.98 -33.84
CA VAL A 467 3.01 -8.45 -33.76
C VAL A 467 1.98 -9.09 -34.69
N GLU A 468 2.46 -9.87 -35.65
CA GLU A 468 1.65 -10.71 -36.52
C GLU A 468 1.27 -12.03 -35.81
N ASP A 469 0.16 -12.65 -36.23
CA ASP A 469 -0.31 -13.96 -35.72
C ASP A 469 0.76 -15.07 -35.82
N THR A 470 1.66 -14.97 -36.79
CA THR A 470 2.82 -15.84 -37.01
C THR A 470 3.88 -15.73 -35.91
N HIS A 471 4.02 -14.54 -35.31
CA HIS A 471 5.05 -14.17 -34.33
C HIS A 471 4.47 -13.81 -32.96
N ILE A 472 3.24 -14.27 -32.69
CA ILE A 472 2.48 -13.96 -31.48
C ILE A 472 3.22 -14.35 -30.17
N ASN A 473 4.15 -15.30 -30.27
CA ASN A 473 5.04 -15.69 -29.17
C ASN A 473 5.92 -14.54 -28.64
N LEU A 474 6.17 -13.49 -29.44
CA LEU A 474 6.96 -12.33 -29.03
C LEU A 474 6.13 -11.26 -28.29
N LEU A 475 4.80 -11.36 -28.25
CA LEU A 475 3.94 -10.31 -27.67
C LEU A 475 4.27 -10.01 -26.21
N VAL A 476 4.39 -11.03 -25.35
CA VAL A 476 4.69 -10.85 -23.92
C VAL A 476 6.10 -10.26 -23.70
N PRO A 477 7.18 -10.79 -24.31
CA PRO A 477 8.50 -10.15 -24.24
C PRO A 477 8.51 -8.70 -24.75
N CYS A 478 7.87 -8.42 -25.88
CA CYS A 478 7.80 -7.08 -26.46
C CYS A 478 7.00 -6.10 -25.58
N LEU A 479 5.90 -6.55 -24.97
CA LEU A 479 5.12 -5.77 -24.02
C LEU A 479 5.88 -5.52 -22.72
N LEU A 480 6.62 -6.50 -22.19
CA LEU A 480 7.46 -6.29 -21.00
C LEU A 480 8.50 -5.18 -21.26
N ALA A 481 9.27 -5.26 -22.36
CA ALA A 481 10.27 -4.24 -22.72
C ALA A 481 9.67 -2.94 -23.33
N LEU A 482 8.37 -2.92 -23.62
CA LEU A 482 7.65 -1.88 -24.39
C LEU A 482 8.34 -1.49 -25.72
N LYS A 483 8.88 -2.49 -26.41
CA LYS A 483 9.49 -2.36 -27.74
C LYS A 483 8.54 -2.93 -28.80
N PRO A 484 8.43 -2.32 -30.00
CA PRO A 484 7.78 -2.96 -31.14
C PRO A 484 8.53 -4.23 -31.55
N ALA A 485 7.83 -5.22 -32.13
CA ALA A 485 8.38 -6.54 -32.44
C ALA A 485 9.70 -6.48 -33.23
N LYS A 486 9.74 -5.68 -34.31
CA LYS A 486 10.93 -5.50 -35.16
C LYS A 486 12.13 -4.88 -34.44
N ALA A 487 11.89 -4.07 -33.40
CA ALA A 487 12.95 -3.51 -32.55
C ALA A 487 13.40 -4.51 -31.48
N TYR A 488 12.46 -5.24 -30.86
CA TYR A 488 12.77 -6.31 -29.90
C TYR A 488 13.63 -7.42 -30.54
N MET A 489 13.27 -7.88 -31.74
CA MET A 489 14.06 -8.85 -32.51
C MET A 489 15.49 -8.37 -32.72
N LYS A 490 15.68 -7.15 -33.24
CA LYS A 490 17.01 -6.58 -33.52
C LYS A 490 17.86 -6.41 -32.26
N ASN A 491 17.27 -5.93 -31.16
CA ASN A 491 17.98 -5.80 -29.89
C ASN A 491 18.35 -7.18 -29.31
N THR A 492 17.53 -8.20 -29.55
CA THR A 492 17.80 -9.58 -29.10
C THR A 492 18.97 -10.21 -29.86
N SER A 493 19.06 -10.03 -31.18
CA SER A 493 20.19 -10.58 -31.97
C SER A 493 21.51 -9.88 -31.61
N LEU A 494 21.51 -8.55 -31.46
CA LEU A 494 22.69 -7.80 -31.01
C LEU A 494 23.14 -8.24 -29.61
N ALA A 495 22.21 -8.45 -28.67
CA ALA A 495 22.53 -8.94 -27.34
C ALA A 495 23.04 -10.41 -27.31
N GLN A 496 22.82 -11.18 -28.38
CA GLN A 496 23.40 -12.52 -28.55
C GLN A 496 24.81 -12.47 -29.15
N GLU A 497 25.07 -11.52 -30.05
CA GLU A 497 26.40 -11.25 -30.60
C GLU A 497 27.36 -10.68 -29.54
N GLU A 498 26.89 -9.76 -28.69
CA GLU A 498 27.67 -9.16 -27.59
C GLU A 498 28.00 -10.14 -26.44
N GLN A 499 27.38 -11.32 -26.36
CA GLN A 499 27.74 -12.35 -25.37
C GLN A 499 29.07 -13.07 -25.68
N VAL A 500 29.71 -12.78 -26.82
CA VAL A 500 30.91 -13.47 -27.32
C VAL A 500 32.21 -12.68 -27.05
N ASP A 501 32.14 -11.38 -26.77
CA ASP A 501 33.32 -10.52 -26.57
C ASP A 501 33.21 -9.70 -25.27
N ASP A 502 34.16 -9.89 -24.34
CA ASP A 502 34.11 -9.42 -22.94
C ASP A 502 34.42 -7.91 -22.80
N SER A 503 33.61 -7.08 -23.47
CA SER A 503 33.81 -5.64 -23.62
C SER A 503 32.68 -4.84 -22.96
N PRO A 504 32.96 -4.01 -21.93
CA PRO A 504 31.92 -3.29 -21.18
C PRO A 504 31.50 -2.00 -21.92
N GLY A 505 30.81 -2.16 -23.07
CA GLY A 505 30.42 -1.07 -23.97
C GLY A 505 28.92 -0.73 -23.99
N THR A 506 28.05 -1.73 -24.12
CA THR A 506 26.62 -1.53 -24.39
C THR A 506 25.77 -1.72 -23.13
N SER A 507 24.86 -0.78 -22.85
CA SER A 507 24.09 -0.78 -21.60
C SER A 507 22.90 -1.75 -21.64
N PRO A 508 22.83 -2.77 -20.75
CA PRO A 508 21.85 -3.87 -20.83
C PRO A 508 20.40 -3.49 -20.48
N GLY A 509 20.12 -2.22 -20.15
CA GLY A 509 18.77 -1.76 -19.78
C GLY A 509 17.76 -1.69 -20.94
N ASP A 510 18.20 -1.82 -22.20
CA ASP A 510 17.32 -1.59 -23.36
C ASP A 510 16.36 -2.76 -23.70
N LEU A 511 16.37 -3.82 -22.89
CA LEU A 511 15.40 -4.93 -22.91
C LEU A 511 14.81 -5.25 -21.52
N GLU A 512 15.05 -4.41 -20.51
CA GLU A 512 14.63 -4.69 -19.13
C GLU A 512 13.09 -4.63 -18.95
N PRO A 513 12.47 -5.55 -18.19
CA PRO A 513 11.01 -5.53 -17.97
C PRO A 513 10.50 -4.26 -17.29
N THR A 514 9.63 -3.53 -18.00
CA THR A 514 9.00 -2.29 -17.52
C THR A 514 7.74 -2.55 -16.70
N VAL A 515 7.48 -1.71 -15.69
CA VAL A 515 6.27 -1.79 -14.86
C VAL A 515 5.01 -1.52 -15.70
N GLN A 516 5.09 -0.54 -16.60
CA GLN A 516 4.03 -0.15 -17.52
C GLN A 516 3.64 -1.26 -18.51
N GLY A 517 4.61 -2.09 -18.91
CA GLY A 517 4.39 -3.30 -19.71
C GLY A 517 3.77 -4.43 -18.89
N ALA A 518 4.38 -4.77 -17.75
CA ALA A 518 3.90 -5.82 -16.87
C ALA A 518 2.45 -5.57 -16.39
N VAL A 519 2.10 -4.33 -16.06
CA VAL A 519 0.75 -3.94 -15.60
C VAL A 519 -0.30 -3.96 -16.74
N LEU A 520 0.11 -3.73 -18.00
CA LEU A 520 -0.76 -3.90 -19.16
C LEU A 520 -1.07 -5.39 -19.41
N ILE A 521 -0.06 -6.26 -19.35
CA ILE A 521 -0.25 -7.72 -19.50
C ILE A 521 -1.14 -8.27 -18.36
N GLN A 522 -0.94 -7.81 -17.12
CA GLN A 522 -1.79 -8.15 -15.96
C GLN A 522 -3.26 -7.74 -16.16
N ALA A 523 -3.54 -6.69 -16.93
CA ALA A 523 -4.91 -6.30 -17.28
C ALA A 523 -5.48 -7.24 -18.38
N MET A 524 -4.71 -7.55 -19.43
CA MET A 524 -5.12 -8.47 -20.49
C MET A 524 -5.37 -9.91 -19.99
N LEU A 525 -4.70 -10.33 -18.92
CA LEU A 525 -4.93 -11.62 -18.23
C LEU A 525 -6.26 -11.70 -17.46
N ARG A 526 -7.04 -10.61 -17.39
CA ARG A 526 -8.37 -10.57 -16.73
C ARG A 526 -9.53 -10.75 -17.71
N PHE A 527 -9.32 -10.47 -19.00
CA PHE A 527 -10.28 -10.76 -20.06
C PHE A 527 -10.81 -12.20 -19.98
N SER A 528 -12.02 -12.44 -20.47
CA SER A 528 -12.64 -13.76 -20.50
C SER A 528 -11.96 -14.69 -21.54
N ASP A 529 -12.31 -15.97 -21.51
CA ASP A 529 -12.04 -16.87 -22.64
C ASP A 529 -13.04 -16.54 -23.76
N PRO A 530 -12.61 -16.37 -25.03
CA PRO A 530 -11.28 -16.66 -25.59
C PRO A 530 -10.32 -15.46 -25.63
N HIS A 531 -10.71 -14.25 -25.21
CA HIS A 531 -9.93 -13.03 -25.45
C HIS A 531 -8.57 -13.01 -24.72
N ASN A 532 -8.50 -13.52 -23.48
CA ASN A 532 -7.21 -13.68 -22.77
C ASN A 532 -6.24 -14.67 -23.45
N GLN A 533 -6.73 -15.49 -24.39
CA GLN A 533 -5.94 -16.52 -25.05
C GLN A 533 -4.89 -15.96 -26.01
N VAL A 534 -4.93 -14.67 -26.31
CA VAL A 534 -3.84 -13.93 -26.96
C VAL A 534 -2.57 -13.93 -26.09
N ILE A 535 -2.71 -13.93 -24.76
CA ILE A 535 -1.60 -14.07 -23.80
C ILE A 535 -1.40 -15.54 -23.37
N VAL A 536 -2.48 -16.31 -23.22
CA VAL A 536 -2.47 -17.67 -22.64
C VAL A 536 -2.19 -18.78 -23.67
N ARG A 537 -3.14 -19.19 -24.52
CA ARG A 537 -2.94 -20.28 -25.51
C ARG A 537 -2.08 -19.87 -26.69
N ARG A 538 -2.12 -18.62 -27.15
CA ARG A 538 -1.33 -18.10 -28.28
C ARG A 538 0.12 -17.81 -27.87
N GLN A 539 0.74 -18.78 -27.21
CA GLN A 539 2.15 -19.14 -27.39
C GLN A 539 3.20 -18.14 -26.85
N ALA A 540 2.79 -16.96 -26.38
CA ALA A 540 3.65 -15.93 -25.78
C ALA A 540 4.24 -16.28 -24.41
N LEU A 541 3.62 -17.19 -23.67
CA LEU A 541 4.13 -17.67 -22.37
C LEU A 541 4.64 -19.13 -22.45
N LEU A 542 4.00 -20.00 -23.26
CA LEU A 542 4.38 -21.43 -23.35
C LEU A 542 5.25 -21.84 -24.56
N ARG A 543 5.25 -21.12 -25.70
CA ARG A 543 6.04 -21.55 -26.89
C ARG A 543 7.47 -21.01 -26.91
N LEU A 544 7.86 -20.27 -25.88
CA LEU A 544 9.27 -20.13 -25.50
C LEU A 544 9.88 -21.46 -25.03
N LEU A 545 9.08 -22.49 -24.74
CA LEU A 545 9.51 -23.77 -24.15
C LEU A 545 9.28 -25.01 -25.03
N ALA A 546 8.75 -24.85 -26.25
CA ALA A 546 8.47 -25.98 -27.15
C ALA A 546 8.97 -25.68 -28.58
N PRO A 547 9.75 -26.59 -29.20
CA PRO A 547 10.43 -26.31 -30.46
C PRO A 547 9.48 -26.31 -31.65
N ASN A 548 9.93 -25.74 -32.77
CA ASN A 548 9.57 -26.21 -34.09
C ASN A 548 10.73 -25.96 -35.07
N THR A 549 11.15 -27.03 -35.76
CA THR A 549 12.01 -27.07 -36.95
C THR A 549 13.43 -26.44 -36.88
N TYR A 550 14.43 -27.30 -37.11
CA TYR A 550 15.86 -27.03 -37.37
C TYR A 550 16.62 -26.10 -36.40
N GLU A 551 16.92 -26.60 -35.19
CA GLU A 551 18.29 -27.02 -34.81
C GLU A 551 18.28 -27.67 -33.42
N LEU A 552 19.29 -28.50 -33.12
CA LEU A 552 19.22 -29.48 -32.03
C LEU A 552 19.79 -28.98 -30.69
N PHE A 553 19.22 -29.54 -29.62
CA PHE A 553 19.77 -29.66 -28.26
C PHE A 553 20.04 -28.41 -27.39
N SER A 554 20.26 -27.20 -27.92
CA SER A 554 20.57 -26.02 -27.07
C SER A 554 19.34 -25.25 -26.55
N ILE A 555 18.24 -25.27 -27.29
CA ILE A 555 17.13 -24.31 -27.11
C ILE A 555 16.25 -24.61 -25.88
N GLN A 556 16.11 -25.87 -25.48
CA GLN A 556 15.19 -26.27 -24.40
C GLN A 556 15.59 -25.70 -23.01
N ALA A 557 16.87 -25.37 -22.81
CA ALA A 557 17.35 -24.66 -21.63
C ALA A 557 16.99 -23.15 -21.62
N GLN A 558 16.81 -22.54 -22.79
CA GLN A 558 16.59 -21.09 -22.92
C GLN A 558 15.17 -20.69 -22.45
N GLY A 559 14.15 -21.48 -22.79
CA GLY A 559 12.77 -21.23 -22.39
C GLY A 559 12.56 -21.24 -20.87
N ILE A 560 13.11 -22.26 -20.19
CA ILE A 560 13.04 -22.37 -18.73
C ILE A 560 13.94 -21.35 -18.03
N GLY A 561 15.12 -21.04 -18.60
CA GLY A 561 15.96 -19.93 -18.16
C GLY A 561 15.24 -18.58 -18.22
N TRP A 562 14.42 -18.35 -19.25
CA TRP A 562 13.58 -17.16 -19.36
C TRP A 562 12.47 -17.12 -18.31
N ILE A 563 11.74 -18.23 -18.06
CA ILE A 563 10.76 -18.29 -16.95
C ILE A 563 11.44 -17.97 -15.61
N LEU A 564 12.59 -18.58 -15.32
CA LEU A 564 13.32 -18.34 -14.07
C LEU A 564 13.77 -16.89 -13.96
N SER A 565 14.24 -16.28 -15.06
CA SER A 565 14.58 -14.86 -15.12
C SER A 565 13.39 -13.95 -14.79
N ILE A 566 12.24 -14.13 -15.47
CA ILE A 566 11.06 -13.32 -15.19
C ILE A 566 10.45 -13.58 -13.80
N SER A 567 10.61 -14.79 -13.25
CA SER A 567 10.14 -15.14 -11.89
C SER A 567 10.95 -14.46 -10.79
N ARG A 568 12.23 -14.16 -11.05
CA ARG A 568 13.15 -13.50 -10.11
C ARG A 568 13.09 -11.97 -10.19
N SER A 569 12.66 -11.41 -11.33
CA SER A 569 12.45 -9.96 -11.46
C SER A 569 11.27 -9.47 -10.63
N PRO A 570 11.40 -8.38 -9.85
CA PRO A 570 10.29 -7.82 -9.06
C PRO A 570 9.17 -7.19 -9.92
N VAL A 571 9.39 -7.06 -11.24
CA VAL A 571 8.44 -6.47 -12.19
C VAL A 571 7.67 -7.55 -12.96
N SER A 572 8.37 -8.44 -13.67
CA SER A 572 7.72 -9.43 -14.53
C SER A 572 7.15 -10.64 -13.78
N SER A 573 7.62 -10.94 -12.56
CA SER A 573 6.99 -11.91 -11.66
C SER A 573 5.51 -11.60 -11.40
N ARG A 574 5.12 -10.33 -11.44
CA ARG A 574 3.73 -9.90 -11.27
C ARG A 574 2.80 -10.31 -12.42
N VAL A 575 3.35 -10.62 -13.59
CA VAL A 575 2.60 -11.24 -14.68
C VAL A 575 2.31 -12.71 -14.36
N LEU A 576 3.25 -13.42 -13.73
CA LEU A 576 3.06 -14.80 -13.27
C LEU A 576 2.11 -14.86 -12.07
N ASP A 577 2.21 -13.93 -11.12
CA ASP A 577 1.23 -13.74 -10.04
C ASP A 577 -0.20 -13.67 -10.62
N ALA A 578 -0.44 -12.72 -11.54
CA ALA A 578 -1.75 -12.54 -12.16
C ALA A 578 -2.19 -13.73 -13.04
N PHE A 579 -1.28 -14.42 -13.73
CA PHE A 579 -1.60 -15.64 -14.48
C PHE A 579 -2.06 -16.79 -13.58
N LEU A 580 -1.41 -16.97 -12.43
CA LEU A 580 -1.76 -18.00 -11.45
C LEU A 580 -3.03 -17.64 -10.66
N GLU A 581 -3.22 -16.37 -10.31
CA GLU A 581 -4.35 -15.89 -9.51
C GLU A 581 -5.63 -15.62 -10.33
N SER A 582 -5.54 -15.20 -11.59
CA SER A 582 -6.71 -14.78 -12.40
C SER A 582 -7.73 -15.92 -12.58
N PRO A 583 -9.03 -15.71 -12.27
CA PRO A 583 -10.07 -16.73 -12.46
C PRO A 583 -10.35 -16.99 -13.94
N SER A 584 -10.13 -16.01 -14.82
CA SER A 584 -10.40 -16.10 -16.27
C SER A 584 -9.45 -17.04 -17.01
N VAL A 585 -8.29 -17.36 -16.41
CA VAL A 585 -7.27 -18.23 -17.00
C VAL A 585 -7.61 -19.71 -16.76
N GLN A 586 -7.82 -20.47 -17.84
CA GLN A 586 -8.24 -21.88 -17.78
C GLN A 586 -7.27 -22.76 -16.96
N THR A 587 -7.80 -23.54 -16.01
CA THR A 587 -7.01 -24.44 -15.13
C THR A 587 -6.12 -25.41 -15.90
N ARG A 588 -6.52 -25.83 -17.11
CA ARG A 588 -5.70 -26.65 -18.02
C ARG A 588 -4.34 -26.00 -18.31
N ASP A 589 -4.33 -24.70 -18.59
CA ASP A 589 -3.12 -24.03 -19.05
C ASP A 589 -2.25 -23.58 -17.87
N LYS A 590 -2.85 -23.27 -16.71
CA LYS A 590 -2.12 -23.22 -15.43
C LYS A 590 -1.43 -24.57 -15.14
N ARG A 591 -2.15 -25.69 -15.30
CA ARG A 591 -1.60 -27.05 -15.11
C ARG A 591 -0.44 -27.38 -16.06
N LYS A 592 -0.42 -26.87 -17.30
CA LYS A 592 0.74 -27.02 -18.21
C LYS A 592 1.97 -26.29 -17.68
N PHE A 593 1.83 -25.00 -17.37
CA PHE A 593 2.91 -24.19 -16.81
C PHE A 593 3.50 -24.81 -15.52
N LEU A 594 2.64 -25.32 -14.63
CA LEU A 594 3.07 -26.01 -13.41
C LEU A 594 3.84 -27.32 -13.67
N LEU A 595 3.57 -28.00 -14.80
CA LEU A 595 4.28 -29.21 -15.23
C LEU A 595 5.62 -28.90 -15.90
N GLU A 596 5.72 -27.78 -16.62
CA GLU A 596 6.95 -27.32 -17.29
C GLU A 596 8.03 -26.87 -16.29
N LEU A 597 7.63 -26.38 -15.12
CA LEU A 597 8.53 -26.06 -14.00
C LEU A 597 9.07 -27.29 -13.24
N ILE A 598 8.57 -28.50 -13.48
CA ILE A 598 8.98 -29.72 -12.74
C ILE A 598 10.47 -30.00 -12.98
N GLY A 599 11.21 -30.23 -11.89
CA GLY A 599 12.68 -30.34 -11.91
C GLY A 599 13.42 -29.01 -11.73
N HIS A 600 12.76 -27.88 -11.98
CA HIS A 600 13.35 -26.53 -11.85
C HIS A 600 12.83 -25.76 -10.63
N TYR A 601 11.84 -26.28 -9.90
CA TYR A 601 11.30 -25.65 -8.69
C TYR A 601 12.36 -25.31 -7.63
N HIS A 602 13.44 -26.10 -7.49
CA HIS A 602 14.53 -25.78 -6.55
C HIS A 602 15.19 -24.43 -6.92
N SER A 603 15.47 -24.22 -8.21
CA SER A 603 16.04 -22.98 -8.75
C SER A 603 15.05 -21.82 -8.75
N LEU A 604 13.73 -22.10 -8.77
CA LEU A 604 12.69 -21.09 -8.63
C LEU A 604 12.62 -20.56 -7.19
N VAL A 605 12.63 -21.43 -6.19
CA VAL A 605 12.38 -21.04 -4.79
C VAL A 605 13.61 -20.63 -4.01
N ASP A 606 14.81 -20.92 -4.52
CA ASP A 606 16.08 -20.35 -4.03
C ASP A 606 16.30 -18.90 -4.53
N ASP A 607 15.27 -18.05 -4.39
CA ASP A 607 15.33 -16.61 -4.69
C ASP A 607 14.33 -15.80 -3.85
N ARG A 608 14.65 -14.53 -3.63
CA ARG A 608 13.84 -13.56 -2.88
C ARG A 608 12.45 -13.32 -3.47
N ILE A 609 12.30 -13.35 -4.78
CA ILE A 609 11.04 -13.11 -5.50
C ILE A 609 10.48 -14.43 -6.02
N GLY A 610 11.33 -15.29 -6.60
CA GLY A 610 10.96 -16.59 -7.15
C GLY A 610 10.33 -17.53 -6.12
N SER A 611 10.74 -17.48 -4.84
CA SER A 611 10.05 -18.18 -3.74
C SER A 611 8.55 -17.87 -3.66
N ARG A 612 8.16 -16.61 -3.87
CA ARG A 612 6.74 -16.18 -3.85
C ARG A 612 5.97 -16.61 -5.08
N VAL A 613 6.64 -16.77 -6.22
CA VAL A 613 6.05 -17.39 -7.43
C VAL A 613 5.89 -18.90 -7.18
N GLY A 614 6.85 -19.55 -6.54
CA GLY A 614 6.76 -20.95 -6.12
C GLY A 614 5.61 -21.22 -5.14
N ASP A 615 5.44 -20.39 -4.12
CA ASP A 615 4.29 -20.44 -3.20
C ASP A 615 2.94 -20.40 -3.95
N ARG A 616 2.83 -19.55 -4.97
CA ARG A 616 1.62 -19.44 -5.81
C ARG A 616 1.43 -20.63 -6.72
N CYS A 617 2.51 -21.16 -7.30
CA CYS A 617 2.47 -22.41 -8.04
C CYS A 617 1.95 -23.56 -7.15
N TRP A 618 2.38 -23.60 -5.88
CA TRP A 618 1.90 -24.57 -4.88
C TRP A 618 0.43 -24.39 -4.51
N GLN A 619 -0.04 -23.15 -4.35
CA GLN A 619 -1.45 -22.85 -4.07
C GLN A 619 -2.37 -23.19 -5.25
N CYS A 620 -1.92 -22.92 -6.48
CA CYS A 620 -2.66 -23.23 -7.71
C CYS A 620 -2.69 -24.73 -8.04
N ALA A 621 -1.73 -25.52 -7.52
CA ALA A 621 -1.59 -26.93 -7.85
C ALA A 621 -2.75 -27.81 -7.32
N ASP A 622 -3.27 -28.69 -8.18
CA ASP A 622 -4.10 -29.82 -7.77
C ASP A 622 -3.27 -30.88 -7.00
N PRO A 623 -3.89 -31.81 -6.24
CA PRO A 623 -3.15 -32.76 -5.40
C PRO A 623 -2.13 -33.63 -6.15
N TYR A 624 -2.39 -33.96 -7.43
CA TYR A 624 -1.44 -34.70 -8.27
C TYR A 624 -0.24 -33.85 -8.66
N LEU A 625 -0.46 -32.57 -9.02
CA LEU A 625 0.63 -31.64 -9.28
C LEU A 625 1.44 -31.37 -8.01
N LYS A 626 0.78 -31.19 -6.86
CA LYS A 626 1.45 -31.05 -5.56
C LYS A 626 2.40 -32.22 -5.27
N GLU A 627 1.93 -33.46 -5.43
CA GLU A 627 2.78 -34.63 -5.22
C GLU A 627 3.99 -34.64 -6.17
N ARG A 628 3.82 -34.25 -7.44
CA ARG A 628 4.91 -34.15 -8.41
C ARG A 628 5.90 -33.02 -8.11
N ILE A 629 5.42 -31.84 -7.71
CA ILE A 629 6.25 -30.70 -7.32
C ILE A 629 7.12 -31.10 -6.13
N ALA A 630 6.49 -31.63 -5.06
CA ALA A 630 7.20 -32.08 -3.87
C ALA A 630 8.22 -33.19 -4.18
N LYS A 631 7.86 -34.19 -5.01
CA LYS A 631 8.80 -35.21 -5.49
C LYS A 631 9.99 -34.65 -6.26
N SER A 632 9.81 -33.59 -7.05
CA SER A 632 10.91 -32.91 -7.76
C SER A 632 11.83 -32.08 -6.86
N ILE A 633 11.43 -31.82 -5.61
CA ILE A 633 12.24 -31.14 -4.59
C ILE A 633 13.03 -32.12 -3.72
N LEU A 634 12.61 -33.39 -3.57
CA LEU A 634 13.27 -34.38 -2.71
C LEU A 634 14.80 -34.52 -2.91
N PRO A 635 15.39 -34.41 -4.13
CA PRO A 635 16.85 -34.45 -4.33
C PRO A 635 17.60 -33.19 -3.87
N HIS A 636 16.88 -32.13 -3.53
CA HIS A 636 17.41 -30.80 -3.20
C HIS A 636 17.00 -30.34 -1.80
N GLU A 637 16.43 -31.23 -0.96
CA GLU A 637 15.89 -30.89 0.35
C GLU A 637 16.93 -30.21 1.25
N ASP A 638 18.12 -30.78 1.37
CA ASP A 638 19.19 -30.26 2.25
C ASP A 638 19.73 -28.90 1.76
N ALA A 639 19.88 -28.74 0.45
CA ALA A 639 20.29 -27.47 -0.17
C ALA A 639 19.26 -26.35 0.06
N LEU A 640 17.96 -26.67 -0.07
CA LEU A 640 16.91 -25.70 0.22
C LEU A 640 16.72 -25.46 1.72
N ALA A 641 16.99 -26.43 2.60
CA ALA A 641 17.00 -26.23 4.04
C ALA A 641 18.10 -25.25 4.49
N ALA A 642 19.26 -25.27 3.82
CA ALA A 642 20.33 -24.30 4.00
C ALA A 642 20.03 -22.92 3.36
N SER A 643 19.21 -22.87 2.31
CA SER A 643 18.83 -21.62 1.63
C SER A 643 18.09 -20.64 2.56
N TYR A 644 18.44 -19.36 2.46
CA TYR A 644 17.75 -18.28 3.17
C TYR A 644 16.27 -18.16 2.78
N TYR A 645 15.90 -18.47 1.53
CA TYR A 645 14.54 -18.37 1.01
C TYR A 645 13.89 -19.76 0.84
N GLY A 646 14.62 -20.73 0.27
CA GLY A 646 14.12 -22.05 -0.07
C GLY A 646 13.58 -22.84 1.13
N LYS A 647 14.14 -22.62 2.33
CA LYS A 647 13.76 -23.35 3.56
C LYS A 647 12.30 -23.20 3.93
N TYR A 648 11.69 -22.04 3.64
CA TYR A 648 10.27 -21.81 3.92
C TYR A 648 9.38 -22.66 3.02
N PHE A 649 9.74 -22.77 1.73
CA PHE A 649 9.05 -23.61 0.76
C PHE A 649 9.24 -25.10 1.09
N ALA A 650 10.49 -25.54 1.32
CA ALA A 650 10.79 -26.93 1.68
C ALA A 650 10.02 -27.39 2.94
N ARG A 651 9.91 -26.53 3.96
CA ARG A 651 9.09 -26.78 5.16
C ARG A 651 7.59 -26.91 4.86
N ASN A 652 7.05 -26.06 3.98
CA ASN A 652 5.64 -26.08 3.55
C ASN A 652 5.25 -27.36 2.77
N LEU A 653 6.22 -28.04 2.15
CA LEU A 653 6.00 -29.29 1.41
C LEU A 653 5.89 -30.53 2.32
N HIS A 654 6.29 -30.46 3.60
CA HIS A 654 6.33 -31.60 4.53
C HIS A 654 7.03 -32.86 3.95
N LEU A 655 8.20 -32.66 3.33
CA LEU A 655 8.93 -33.68 2.55
C LEU A 655 9.27 -34.95 3.34
N THR A 656 9.61 -34.82 4.63
CA THR A 656 9.87 -35.95 5.53
C THR A 656 8.67 -36.88 5.71
N MET A 657 7.44 -36.33 5.68
CA MET A 657 6.22 -37.12 5.69
C MET A 657 6.00 -37.79 4.33
N LEU A 658 6.20 -37.07 3.22
CA LEU A 658 6.11 -37.64 1.86
C LEU A 658 7.13 -38.77 1.61
N LYS A 659 8.32 -38.72 2.24
CA LYS A 659 9.33 -39.78 2.20
C LYS A 659 8.90 -41.05 2.98
N ARG A 660 8.11 -40.90 4.06
CA ARG A 660 7.74 -41.99 4.97
C ARG A 660 6.37 -42.61 4.68
N ASP A 661 5.38 -41.78 4.38
CA ASP A 661 4.02 -42.19 4.03
C ASP A 661 3.40 -41.23 2.97
N PRO A 662 3.51 -41.57 1.67
CA PRO A 662 2.86 -40.84 0.60
C PRO A 662 1.32 -40.86 0.63
N ALA A 663 0.69 -41.76 1.38
CA ALA A 663 -0.77 -41.82 1.52
C ALA A 663 -1.26 -40.80 2.55
N ALA A 664 -0.75 -40.86 3.79
CA ALA A 664 -1.10 -39.88 4.82
C ALA A 664 -0.73 -38.44 4.40
N TRP A 665 0.35 -38.25 3.65
CA TRP A 665 0.69 -36.93 3.08
C TRP A 665 -0.35 -36.43 2.07
N ARG A 666 -0.89 -37.31 1.22
CA ARG A 666 -1.99 -36.95 0.29
C ARG A 666 -3.26 -36.58 1.06
N ASP A 667 -3.55 -37.25 2.17
CA ASP A 667 -4.71 -36.95 3.01
C ASP A 667 -4.57 -35.61 3.73
N MET A 668 -3.39 -35.32 4.28
CA MET A 668 -3.04 -33.99 4.82
C MET A 668 -3.26 -32.88 3.78
N GLN A 669 -2.77 -33.06 2.54
CA GLN A 669 -2.94 -32.06 1.47
C GLN A 669 -4.39 -31.93 0.97
N ARG A 670 -5.20 -32.99 1.05
CA ARG A 670 -6.65 -32.91 0.80
C ARG A 670 -7.38 -32.12 1.89
N ASN A 671 -7.11 -32.44 3.16
CA ASN A 671 -7.78 -31.83 4.30
C ASN A 671 -7.44 -30.34 4.46
N GLN A 672 -6.18 -29.95 4.21
CA GLN A 672 -5.78 -28.53 4.16
C GLN A 672 -6.57 -27.74 3.11
N LYS A 673 -6.85 -28.33 1.94
CA LYS A 673 -7.64 -27.67 0.89
C LYS A 673 -9.12 -27.54 1.27
N ALA A 674 -9.71 -28.54 1.94
CA ALA A 674 -11.08 -28.47 2.44
C ALA A 674 -11.26 -27.34 3.48
N ALA A 675 -10.37 -27.28 4.47
CA ALA A 675 -10.40 -26.24 5.51
C ALA A 675 -10.25 -24.82 4.93
N SER A 676 -9.40 -24.62 3.92
CA SER A 676 -9.24 -23.31 3.27
C SER A 676 -10.45 -22.82 2.47
N ILE A 677 -11.30 -23.75 1.98
CA ILE A 677 -12.52 -23.40 1.25
C ILE A 677 -13.66 -23.03 2.21
N GLN A 678 -13.74 -23.70 3.37
CA GLN A 678 -14.74 -23.40 4.40
C GLN A 678 -14.48 -22.07 5.15
N ALA A 679 -13.32 -21.46 4.98
CA ALA A 679 -12.96 -20.18 5.58
C ALA A 679 -13.45 -18.94 4.79
N ILE A 680 -14.17 -19.12 3.68
CA ILE A 680 -14.74 -18.02 2.88
C ILE A 680 -16.17 -17.74 3.37
N PRO A 681 -16.48 -16.52 3.85
CA PRO A 681 -17.82 -16.20 4.36
C PRO A 681 -18.83 -16.08 3.21
N SER A 682 -19.71 -17.07 3.09
CA SER A 682 -20.80 -17.13 2.10
C SER A 682 -21.97 -16.20 2.45
N GLY A 683 -21.77 -14.88 2.32
CA GLY A 683 -22.76 -13.87 2.64
C GLY A 683 -23.74 -13.53 1.50
N ALA A 684 -24.66 -14.44 1.15
CA ALA A 684 -25.90 -14.12 0.43
C ALA A 684 -26.85 -15.34 0.36
N GLU A 685 -27.91 -15.38 1.18
CA GLU A 685 -29.11 -16.17 0.89
C GLU A 685 -30.13 -15.29 0.14
N PRO A 686 -30.65 -15.69 -1.03
CA PRO A 686 -31.65 -14.92 -1.76
C PRO A 686 -33.05 -15.17 -1.20
N SER A 687 -33.66 -14.13 -0.62
CA SER A 687 -35.07 -14.17 -0.20
C SER A 687 -36.02 -14.32 -1.42
N PRO A 688 -36.90 -15.34 -1.47
CA PRO A 688 -37.84 -15.50 -2.57
C PRO A 688 -38.96 -14.45 -2.50
N SER A 689 -39.33 -13.91 -3.67
CA SER A 689 -40.39 -12.90 -3.81
C SER A 689 -41.77 -13.53 -4.06
N VAL A 690 -42.83 -12.80 -3.70
CA VAL A 690 -44.23 -13.25 -3.83
C VAL A 690 -44.77 -12.94 -5.22
N ALA A 691 -45.34 -13.94 -5.90
CA ALA A 691 -46.19 -13.74 -7.09
C ALA A 691 -47.24 -14.87 -7.25
N THR A 692 -48.49 -14.54 -6.87
CA THR A 692 -49.78 -14.89 -7.51
C THR A 692 -50.09 -16.32 -7.99
N MET A 693 -51.23 -16.85 -7.55
CA MET A 693 -51.81 -18.14 -7.97
C MET A 693 -52.66 -18.04 -9.26
N SER A 694 -52.64 -19.10 -10.08
CA SER A 694 -53.77 -19.50 -10.94
C SER A 694 -53.67 -20.99 -11.32
N PRO A 695 -54.65 -21.87 -10.99
CA PRO A 695 -54.56 -23.32 -11.20
C PRO A 695 -55.38 -23.84 -12.39
N GLN A 696 -54.92 -24.94 -13.01
CA GLN A 696 -55.69 -26.00 -13.71
C GLN A 696 -54.72 -26.95 -14.46
N ASP A 697 -55.10 -28.16 -14.88
CA ASP A 697 -55.58 -29.33 -14.12
C ASP A 697 -55.50 -30.57 -15.05
N ALA A 698 -55.41 -31.79 -14.51
CA ALA A 698 -55.54 -33.09 -15.22
C ALA A 698 -54.59 -33.43 -16.42
N ALA A 699 -54.37 -34.70 -16.83
CA ALA A 699 -54.37 -35.99 -16.11
C ALA A 699 -53.76 -37.13 -16.97
N ALA A 700 -53.20 -38.16 -16.30
CA ALA A 700 -52.91 -39.52 -16.81
C ALA A 700 -51.82 -39.66 -17.93
N GLU A 701 -51.17 -40.80 -18.20
CA GLU A 701 -51.24 -42.22 -17.76
C GLU A 701 -49.82 -42.76 -17.43
N ARG A 702 -49.55 -43.61 -16.40
CA ARG A 702 -49.68 -45.09 -16.33
C ARG A 702 -48.92 -45.84 -17.46
N LYS A 703 -48.12 -46.91 -17.29
CA LYS A 703 -48.01 -48.05 -16.31
C LYS A 703 -46.52 -48.56 -16.23
N LYS A 704 -46.04 -49.52 -15.39
CA LYS A 704 -45.96 -49.68 -13.90
C LYS A 704 -45.11 -50.96 -13.51
N LYS A 705 -44.13 -50.90 -12.56
CA LYS A 705 -43.29 -51.96 -11.86
C LYS A 705 -41.77 -51.88 -12.15
N ARG A 706 -40.79 -52.19 -11.25
CA ARG A 706 -40.61 -52.75 -9.85
C ARG A 706 -39.14 -52.39 -9.41
N LYS A 707 -38.59 -52.48 -8.18
CA LYS A 707 -38.97 -52.39 -6.73
C LYS A 707 -37.65 -52.41 -5.89
N ARG A 708 -37.68 -51.91 -4.63
CA ARG A 708 -36.62 -51.91 -3.55
C ARG A 708 -35.93 -50.53 -3.49
N ALA A 709 -36.25 -49.65 -2.52
CA ALA A 709 -36.02 -49.65 -1.05
C ALA A 709 -34.52 -49.49 -0.71
N GLU A 710 -34.08 -48.67 0.25
CA GLU A 710 -34.73 -48.14 1.49
C GLU A 710 -34.59 -46.60 1.67
N ASP A 711 -35.25 -46.02 2.69
CA ASP A 711 -35.28 -44.58 3.08
C ASP A 711 -35.94 -44.45 4.50
N PRO A 712 -35.87 -43.34 5.26
CA PRO A 712 -34.70 -42.87 6.04
C PRO A 712 -34.98 -42.67 7.57
N ASP A 713 -34.12 -41.91 8.27
CA ASP A 713 -33.95 -41.86 9.75
C ASP A 713 -35.06 -41.17 10.60
N GLU A 714 -35.15 -41.57 11.88
CA GLU A 714 -35.99 -40.99 12.94
C GLU A 714 -35.16 -40.16 13.94
N ILE A 715 -35.26 -38.82 13.95
CA ILE A 715 -34.68 -37.97 15.02
C ILE A 715 -35.62 -36.81 15.43
N ASP A 716 -36.89 -37.11 15.67
CA ASP A 716 -37.87 -36.12 16.20
C ASP A 716 -38.73 -36.65 17.36
N VAL A 717 -38.37 -37.82 17.93
CA VAL A 717 -39.09 -38.46 19.05
C VAL A 717 -38.11 -38.94 20.11
N LEU A 718 -37.56 -38.03 20.93
CA LEU A 718 -36.98 -38.40 22.24
C LEU A 718 -36.87 -37.25 23.28
N PHE A 719 -37.71 -36.21 23.19
CA PHE A 719 -37.87 -35.22 24.27
C PHE A 719 -39.09 -35.54 25.15
N SER A 720 -38.90 -36.32 26.22
CA SER A 720 -39.92 -36.39 27.29
C SER A 720 -39.40 -36.78 28.69
N LYS A 721 -39.50 -35.82 29.62
CA LYS A 721 -39.69 -35.96 31.09
C LYS A 721 -38.49 -36.45 31.95
N ALA A 722 -38.57 -36.09 33.24
CA ALA A 722 -37.61 -36.30 34.35
C ALA A 722 -38.43 -36.34 35.67
N PRO A 723 -37.89 -36.23 36.93
CA PRO A 723 -36.55 -36.41 37.52
C PRO A 723 -36.66 -37.45 38.71
N PRO A 724 -36.14 -37.32 39.97
CA PRO A 724 -34.95 -36.69 40.59
C PRO A 724 -34.13 -37.57 41.61
N THR A 725 -33.10 -36.97 42.27
CA THR A 725 -32.43 -37.34 43.57
C THR A 725 -31.27 -38.37 43.64
N GLY A 726 -30.32 -38.21 44.62
CA GLY A 726 -29.50 -39.34 45.13
C GLY A 726 -28.00 -39.16 45.52
N LYS A 727 -27.71 -38.61 46.72
CA LYS A 727 -26.43 -38.54 47.51
C LYS A 727 -25.31 -39.65 47.43
N LEU A 728 -24.07 -39.21 47.76
CA LEU A 728 -22.99 -39.82 48.63
C LEU A 728 -21.82 -40.75 48.11
N ALA A 729 -20.57 -40.27 48.35
CA ALA A 729 -19.44 -40.85 49.14
C ALA A 729 -18.32 -41.80 48.61
N SER A 730 -17.06 -41.31 48.75
CA SER A 730 -15.76 -42.05 48.98
C SER A 730 -15.16 -42.89 47.82
N SER A 731 -13.89 -43.34 47.81
CA SER A 731 -12.80 -43.35 48.82
C SER A 731 -11.37 -43.27 48.21
N LYS A 732 -10.37 -43.09 49.10
CA LYS A 732 -8.91 -42.91 48.91
C LYS A 732 -8.18 -44.01 48.09
N ASN A 733 -7.03 -43.67 47.49
CA ASN A 733 -5.70 -44.05 48.05
C ASN A 733 -4.47 -43.46 47.32
N THR A 734 -3.43 -43.19 48.10
CA THR A 734 -2.01 -42.92 47.71
C THR A 734 -1.12 -43.76 48.63
N PRO A 735 0.16 -44.00 48.30
CA PRO A 735 1.20 -43.40 49.17
C PRO A 735 2.56 -43.04 48.49
N THR A 736 3.24 -42.02 49.07
CA THR A 736 4.72 -41.83 49.30
C THR A 736 5.78 -42.31 48.29
N GLY A 737 6.90 -41.61 48.07
CA GLY A 737 7.43 -40.39 48.74
C GLY A 737 8.82 -39.95 48.23
N GLN A 738 9.41 -38.93 48.88
CA GLN A 738 10.74 -38.32 48.61
C GLN A 738 11.80 -38.88 49.64
N PRO A 739 13.00 -38.29 49.94
CA PRO A 739 13.72 -37.09 49.40
C PRO A 739 15.29 -37.21 49.30
N VAL A 740 15.98 -36.05 49.15
CA VAL A 740 17.38 -35.70 49.54
C VAL A 740 18.51 -35.73 48.47
N ALA A 741 19.50 -34.83 48.62
CA ALA A 741 20.71 -34.54 47.80
C ALA A 741 21.98 -34.53 48.74
N PRO A 742 23.14 -33.85 48.55
CA PRO A 742 23.77 -33.09 47.43
C PRO A 742 25.29 -33.42 47.20
N ALA A 743 26.06 -32.48 46.59
CA ALA A 743 27.55 -32.31 46.62
C ALA A 743 28.46 -33.25 45.76
N GLU A 744 29.70 -32.94 45.32
CA GLU A 744 30.48 -31.67 45.09
C GLU A 744 31.78 -31.87 44.23
N ILE A 745 32.16 -30.88 43.40
CA ILE A 745 33.54 -30.31 43.16
C ILE A 745 34.66 -31.02 42.30
N GLN A 746 35.54 -30.18 41.69
CA GLN A 746 36.89 -30.38 41.07
C GLN A 746 37.03 -31.04 39.66
N LEU A 747 38.09 -30.79 38.85
CA LEU A 747 38.78 -29.54 38.38
C LEU A 747 39.82 -29.86 37.26
N GLU A 748 40.11 -28.88 36.38
CA GLU A 748 41.19 -28.86 35.34
C GLU A 748 41.07 -29.90 34.19
N SER A 749 41.69 -29.77 33.00
CA SER A 749 42.87 -28.98 32.58
C SER A 749 42.81 -28.48 31.11
N ARG A 750 43.86 -27.80 30.62
CA ARG A 750 43.96 -27.18 29.28
C ARG A 750 44.70 -28.04 28.25
N VAL A 751 44.23 -28.03 27.01
CA VAL A 751 45.04 -28.20 25.77
C VAL A 751 44.60 -27.13 24.76
N ALA A 752 45.47 -26.70 23.86
CA ALA A 752 45.21 -25.60 22.91
C ALA A 752 44.95 -26.09 21.48
N ASP A 753 44.02 -25.44 20.78
CA ASP A 753 43.69 -25.69 19.35
C ASP A 753 44.32 -24.62 18.43
N PRO A 754 44.77 -24.96 17.20
CA PRO A 754 45.62 -24.08 16.40
C PRO A 754 44.89 -23.04 15.52
N GLU A 755 43.56 -23.09 15.40
CA GLU A 755 42.80 -22.27 14.44
C GLU A 755 42.86 -20.75 14.68
N LEU A 756 43.22 -20.31 15.90
CA LEU A 756 43.35 -18.87 16.23
C LEU A 756 44.41 -18.14 15.38
N GLY A 757 45.37 -18.86 14.79
CA GLY A 757 46.42 -18.30 13.94
C GLY A 757 45.92 -17.74 12.61
N GLU A 758 44.96 -18.40 11.96
CA GLU A 758 44.51 -18.01 10.62
C GLU A 758 43.56 -16.79 10.65
N VAL A 759 42.70 -16.71 11.67
CA VAL A 759 41.75 -15.60 11.86
C VAL A 759 42.48 -14.26 12.00
N LEU A 760 43.59 -14.22 12.75
CA LEU A 760 44.43 -13.02 12.90
C LEU A 760 45.20 -12.66 11.61
N GLY A 761 45.43 -13.62 10.72
CA GLY A 761 46.00 -13.40 9.40
C GLY A 761 45.05 -12.69 8.42
N ALA A 762 43.75 -13.00 8.49
CA ALA A 762 42.74 -12.43 7.61
C ALA A 762 42.49 -10.93 7.86
N ILE A 763 42.31 -10.55 9.13
CA ILE A 763 41.99 -9.18 9.55
C ILE A 763 43.06 -8.18 9.08
N LYS A 764 44.34 -8.59 9.08
CA LYS A 764 45.48 -7.74 8.68
C LYS A 764 45.58 -7.46 7.17
N LYS A 765 44.81 -8.16 6.32
CA LYS A 765 44.75 -7.93 4.86
C LYS A 765 43.65 -6.94 4.43
N VAL A 766 42.57 -6.77 5.21
CA VAL A 766 41.45 -5.87 4.85
C VAL A 766 41.86 -4.40 4.99
N SER A 767 42.54 -4.05 6.09
CA SER A 767 42.95 -2.67 6.44
C SER A 767 43.89 -1.97 5.44
N LYS A 768 44.32 -2.63 4.35
CA LYS A 768 45.31 -2.10 3.40
C LYS A 768 44.75 -1.74 2.01
N LYS A 769 43.42 -1.82 1.80
CA LYS A 769 42.79 -1.61 0.48
C LYS A 769 41.99 -0.32 0.28
N GLU A 770 41.63 0.40 1.35
CA GLU A 770 40.89 1.67 1.23
C GLU A 770 41.79 2.91 1.04
N GLY A 771 43.10 2.77 1.20
CA GLY A 771 44.05 3.89 1.21
C GLY A 771 44.38 4.54 -0.14
N MET A 772 43.58 4.39 -1.20
CA MET A 772 43.98 4.88 -2.54
C MET A 772 42.83 5.17 -3.54
N ARG A 773 42.18 6.35 -3.43
CA ARG A 773 41.66 7.10 -4.60
C ARG A 773 41.18 8.52 -4.24
N LYS A 774 42.09 9.51 -4.38
CA LYS A 774 41.73 10.94 -4.53
C LYS A 774 42.43 11.53 -5.74
N GLY A 775 41.63 12.08 -6.66
CA GLY A 775 42.06 13.08 -7.65
C GLY A 775 42.77 12.57 -8.91
N LYS A 776 42.11 12.77 -10.06
CA LYS A 776 42.64 13.68 -11.09
C LYS A 776 41.50 14.26 -11.93
N ARG A 777 41.70 15.49 -12.41
CA ARG A 777 40.89 16.11 -13.46
C ARG A 777 41.31 15.54 -14.82
N LEU A 778 40.39 15.47 -15.77
CA LEU A 778 40.40 16.37 -16.93
C LEU A 778 38.96 16.63 -17.39
#